data_AF-A0AAX7VVA6-F1
#
_entry.id   AF-A0AAX7VVA6-F1
#
_cell.length_a   1.000
_cell.length_b   1.000
_cell.length_c   1.000
_cell.angle_alpha   90.00
_cell.angle_beta   90.00
_cell.angle_gamma   90.00
#
_symmetry.space_group_name_H-M   'P 1'
#
loop_
_entity.id
_entity.type
_entity.pdbx_description
1 polymer ?
#
loop_
_entity_poly.entity_id
_entity_poly.type
_entity_poly.pdbx_seq_one_letter_code
_entity_poly.pdbx_strand_id
1 'polypeptide(L)'
;MLRYTKHLQKHKDWDNDFHLQASDIKRLEKKKHPGKIGVVIGVVILAALVALMAGILVWHFHFRKHQRVKRMYSGSMRITNQAFINDYENSNTPEFKALAKQVISQLKVVYSKSPLLSKYYRESTVQAFSEGSVIAYYLSEFNIPVGQERAVDNEMTSVDKLVKKMRMSISELTFENVVTSGTVKATAYNLQFAEHAKVDYVGQIESPGFPNSPYPPNTFIQWQLRADHGYVVKLVFETFELEESCENDFIKIYDSLVPIESLVMQELCGKYLPSKRLSFLSSGNVMLVTMATHDQSFPGFRAQVSQVQTGNRGSKGNFTSPNYPNYYPPKTTCEWLIEVSGQSLKWCVIASTFHFFRWCGEKPDGSVTETSSTNKMTVVFYSDESRVDQGFLAQYEAIDIQNPCPDKFQCRNNNCIKPALRCDGWNDCGDMSDEAECSCSPTDISCRNGFCKPKFWKCDGVNDCGDNTDELDCGCESGQITCKNGKCVSEKLKCDGTDDCGDGTDEQDCLTVGCTDFTYKCKDNKCISKVNPECDGTPDCGDGSDEENCNCGTRGRAQRIVGGQNAEQGEFPWQVSLHAKKYGHVCGASLISPKWLVTAAHCVQDENSLKLSQPGSWEIYLGVHTQKMLESPVQKRNLKQVIPHPNYNHYTFDNDIALMELDSPVTYSDYIKPICLPAAQHEFPPGQDVWITGWGATREGGSAAVVLQKASVRIINQAVCDDLMGGQITSRMFCAGVLSGGVDACQGDSGGPLSCPSGNRMFLAGVVSWGDGCARRNKPGIYTTVTKFRGWIKEKTGV
;
A
#
# COMPACT_ATOMS: atom_id res chain seq x y z
N MET A 1 46.56 23.18 -67.62
CA MET A 1 47.49 24.04 -66.84
C MET A 1 48.06 23.26 -65.66
N LEU A 2 48.99 23.85 -64.90
CA LEU A 2 49.68 23.28 -63.73
C LEU A 2 48.94 23.72 -62.43
N ARG A 3 49.06 23.13 -61.23
CA ARG A 3 49.81 21.97 -60.64
C ARG A 3 49.09 21.63 -59.27
N TYR A 4 49.45 20.69 -58.38
CA TYR A 4 50.64 19.84 -58.21
C TYR A 4 50.34 18.50 -57.45
N THR A 5 51.36 17.99 -56.75
CA THR A 5 51.51 16.85 -55.81
C THR A 5 50.84 17.02 -54.43
N LYS A 6 50.61 16.04 -53.54
CA LYS A 6 50.93 14.56 -53.34
C LYS A 6 50.00 14.07 -52.17
N HIS A 7 49.80 12.82 -51.71
CA HIS A 7 50.16 11.39 -51.92
C HIS A 7 48.86 10.57 -51.54
N LEU A 8 48.55 9.27 -51.76
CA LEU A 8 49.26 7.95 -51.80
C LEU A 8 49.64 7.42 -50.38
N GLN A 9 49.58 6.11 -50.02
CA GLN A 9 49.39 4.82 -50.74
C GLN A 9 49.02 3.68 -49.72
N LYS A 10 48.39 2.52 -49.99
CA LYS A 10 47.33 2.02 -50.91
C LYS A 10 46.93 0.56 -50.49
N HIS A 11 45.88 -0.02 -51.10
CA HIS A 11 45.43 -1.44 -51.14
C HIS A 11 46.56 -2.52 -51.30
N LYS A 12 46.35 -3.86 -51.21
CA LYS A 12 45.23 -4.70 -51.72
C LYS A 12 45.26 -6.17 -51.22
N ASP A 13 44.18 -6.92 -51.48
CA ASP A 13 43.95 -8.36 -51.27
C ASP A 13 44.62 -9.28 -52.32
N TRP A 14 44.85 -10.55 -51.97
CA TRP A 14 44.55 -11.74 -52.80
C TRP A 14 44.70 -13.09 -52.06
N ASP A 15 43.82 -14.06 -52.35
CA ASP A 15 44.01 -15.51 -52.07
C ASP A 15 44.98 -16.18 -53.06
N ASN A 16 45.53 -17.36 -52.71
CA ASN A 16 45.81 -18.43 -53.68
C ASN A 16 46.08 -19.81 -53.03
N ASP A 17 46.12 -20.86 -53.85
CA ASP A 17 45.88 -22.26 -53.49
C ASP A 17 47.04 -23.22 -53.92
N PHE A 18 46.89 -24.52 -53.60
CA PHE A 18 47.49 -25.74 -54.18
C PHE A 18 48.80 -26.40 -53.66
N HIS A 19 48.63 -27.72 -53.48
CA HIS A 19 49.55 -28.86 -53.69
C HIS A 19 50.65 -29.31 -52.69
N LEU A 20 50.29 -30.36 -51.93
CA LEU A 20 50.92 -31.71 -51.87
C LEU A 20 52.46 -31.85 -51.79
N GLN A 21 52.91 -32.55 -50.74
CA GLN A 21 53.07 -34.02 -50.82
C GLN A 21 53.17 -34.68 -49.44
N ALA A 22 52.93 -36.00 -49.38
CA ALA A 22 53.14 -36.83 -48.20
C ALA A 22 54.15 -37.94 -48.48
N SER A 23 54.95 -38.32 -47.47
CA SER A 23 55.73 -39.55 -47.46
C SER A 23 55.87 -40.05 -46.01
N ASP A 24 56.08 -41.37 -45.85
CA ASP A 24 55.62 -42.11 -44.68
C ASP A 24 56.72 -43.06 -44.11
N ILE A 25 56.47 -43.58 -42.89
CA ILE A 25 57.12 -44.69 -42.20
C ILE A 25 58.62 -44.54 -41.85
N LYS A 26 58.92 -44.36 -40.54
CA LYS A 26 59.53 -45.43 -39.70
C LYS A 26 59.86 -45.06 -38.23
N ARG A 27 59.39 -45.96 -37.35
CA ARG A 27 60.00 -46.45 -36.08
C ARG A 27 60.40 -45.45 -34.97
N LEU A 28 59.59 -45.47 -33.90
CA LEU A 28 59.99 -45.72 -32.50
C LEU A 28 61.47 -45.51 -32.11
N GLU A 29 61.73 -44.45 -31.33
CA GLU A 29 62.75 -44.46 -30.26
C GLU A 29 62.18 -43.88 -28.96
N LYS A 30 62.53 -44.48 -27.82
CA LYS A 30 62.18 -43.96 -26.48
C LYS A 30 63.10 -42.80 -26.11
N LYS A 31 62.56 -41.63 -25.73
CA LYS A 31 63.34 -40.57 -25.05
C LYS A 31 62.84 -40.31 -23.63
N LYS A 32 63.81 -40.06 -22.75
CA LYS A 32 63.76 -40.15 -21.27
C LYS A 32 62.77 -39.17 -20.63
N HIS A 33 62.34 -39.50 -19.41
CA HIS A 33 61.68 -38.57 -18.49
C HIS A 33 62.43 -37.23 -18.37
N PRO A 34 61.74 -36.10 -18.18
CA PRO A 34 62.38 -34.85 -17.77
C PRO A 34 63.07 -35.04 -16.41
N GLY A 35 64.32 -34.61 -16.31
CA GLY A 35 65.15 -34.80 -15.12
C GLY A 35 64.71 -33.93 -13.93
N LYS A 36 65.11 -34.35 -12.71
CA LYS A 36 64.78 -33.71 -11.42
C LYS A 36 65.00 -32.18 -11.39
N ILE A 37 65.90 -31.66 -12.21
CA ILE A 37 66.22 -30.23 -12.35
C ILE A 37 64.97 -29.39 -12.70
N GLY A 38 64.10 -29.87 -13.58
CA GLY A 38 62.88 -29.12 -13.97
C GLY A 38 61.90 -28.91 -12.81
N VAL A 39 61.78 -29.93 -11.94
CA VAL A 39 60.95 -29.85 -10.73
C VAL A 39 61.55 -28.85 -9.73
N VAL A 40 62.87 -28.87 -9.54
CA VAL A 40 63.57 -27.91 -8.65
C VAL A 40 63.37 -26.47 -9.11
N ILE A 41 63.50 -26.18 -10.42
CA ILE A 41 63.28 -24.84 -10.97
C ILE A 41 61.82 -24.39 -10.73
N GLY A 42 60.84 -25.27 -10.97
CA GLY A 42 59.43 -24.98 -10.68
C GLY A 42 59.16 -24.66 -9.20
N VAL A 43 59.75 -25.42 -8.28
CA VAL A 43 59.63 -25.19 -6.83
C VAL A 43 60.28 -23.86 -6.41
N VAL A 44 61.45 -23.50 -6.97
CA VAL A 44 62.12 -22.23 -6.67
C VAL A 44 61.31 -21.03 -7.18
N ILE A 45 60.74 -21.11 -8.39
CA ILE A 45 59.86 -20.05 -8.93
C ILE A 45 58.60 -19.92 -8.08
N LEU A 46 57.97 -21.03 -7.69
CA LEU A 46 56.79 -21.02 -6.82
C LEU A 46 57.11 -20.40 -5.44
N ALA A 47 58.24 -20.77 -4.84
CA ALA A 47 58.68 -20.20 -3.57
C ALA A 47 58.95 -18.68 -3.66
N ALA A 48 59.56 -18.22 -4.76
CA ALA A 48 59.78 -16.80 -5.02
C ALA A 48 58.46 -16.03 -5.19
N LEU A 49 57.47 -16.60 -5.91
CA LEU A 49 56.14 -16.01 -6.05
C LEU A 49 55.39 -15.96 -4.71
N VAL A 50 55.46 -17.01 -3.89
CA VAL A 50 54.87 -17.04 -2.54
C VAL A 50 55.53 -16.00 -1.63
N ALA A 51 56.86 -15.86 -1.66
CA ALA A 51 57.57 -14.85 -0.90
C ALA A 51 57.23 -13.41 -1.34
N LEU A 52 57.09 -13.18 -2.65
CA LEU A 52 56.68 -11.89 -3.22
C LEU A 52 55.24 -11.54 -2.85
N MET A 53 54.31 -12.50 -2.94
CA MET A 53 52.93 -12.34 -2.46
C MET A 53 52.87 -12.07 -0.96
N ALA A 54 53.64 -12.78 -0.13
CA ALA A 54 53.73 -12.52 1.30
C ALA A 54 54.29 -11.12 1.59
N GLY A 55 55.31 -10.68 0.84
CA GLY A 55 55.86 -9.33 0.93
C GLY A 55 54.84 -8.24 0.58
N ILE A 56 54.10 -8.40 -0.52
CA ILE A 56 53.00 -7.49 -0.91
C ILE A 56 51.89 -7.47 0.14
N LEU A 57 51.50 -8.63 0.68
CA LEU A 57 50.47 -8.71 1.73
C LEU A 57 50.94 -8.01 3.02
N VAL A 58 52.17 -8.25 3.48
CA VAL A 58 52.75 -7.57 4.64
C VAL A 58 52.82 -6.05 4.40
N TRP A 59 53.26 -5.62 3.23
CA TRP A 59 53.32 -4.20 2.85
C TRP A 59 51.92 -3.55 2.87
N HIS A 60 50.94 -4.19 2.23
CA HIS A 60 49.54 -3.74 2.16
C HIS A 60 48.87 -3.68 3.54
N PHE A 61 49.07 -4.67 4.40
CA PHE A 61 48.52 -4.68 5.77
C PHE A 61 49.27 -3.74 6.73
N HIS A 62 50.56 -3.46 6.51
CA HIS A 62 51.32 -2.55 7.36
C HIS A 62 51.06 -1.08 7.01
N PHE A 63 51.05 -0.69 5.74
CA PHE A 63 50.84 0.71 5.35
C PHE A 63 49.40 1.20 5.60
N ARG A 64 48.36 0.36 5.43
CA ARG A 64 46.98 0.74 5.76
C ARG A 64 46.79 1.20 7.21
N LYS A 65 47.60 0.74 8.17
CA LYS A 65 47.49 1.13 9.60
C LYS A 65 47.79 2.60 9.88
N HIS A 66 48.47 3.31 8.98
CA HIS A 66 48.82 4.72 9.17
C HIS A 66 47.81 5.69 8.55
N GLN A 67 46.93 5.22 7.67
CA GLN A 67 45.87 6.03 7.11
C GLN A 67 44.74 6.21 8.13
N ARG A 68 44.35 7.47 8.38
CA ARG A 68 43.24 7.83 9.28
C ARG A 68 42.18 8.60 8.51
N VAL A 69 40.93 8.44 8.94
CA VAL A 69 39.73 9.08 8.40
C VAL A 69 39.18 10.02 9.47
N LYS A 70 38.78 11.23 9.05
CA LYS A 70 37.97 12.11 9.90
C LYS A 70 36.54 11.63 9.90
N ARG A 71 35.97 11.36 11.08
CA ARG A 71 34.53 11.15 11.27
C ARG A 71 33.97 12.29 12.11
N MET A 72 32.88 12.87 11.65
CA MET A 72 32.03 13.74 12.45
C MET A 72 30.87 12.92 13.01
N TYR A 73 30.56 13.15 14.29
CA TYR A 73 29.35 12.67 14.94
C TYR A 73 28.53 13.87 15.41
N SER A 74 27.25 13.85 15.13
CA SER A 74 26.28 14.84 15.61
C SER A 74 25.62 14.36 16.89
N GLY A 75 25.11 15.30 17.68
CA GLY A 75 24.26 14.95 18.81
C GLY A 75 23.54 16.13 19.44
N SER A 76 22.65 15.80 20.35
CA SER A 76 21.88 16.74 21.18
C SER A 76 21.92 16.29 22.63
N MET A 77 21.96 17.23 23.58
CA MET A 77 21.80 16.96 25.01
C MET A 77 20.89 18.01 25.66
N ARG A 78 20.06 17.61 26.61
CA ARG A 78 19.17 18.50 27.36
C ARG A 78 19.82 18.94 28.66
N ILE A 79 19.99 20.25 28.87
CA ILE A 79 20.49 20.85 30.11
C ILE A 79 19.28 21.18 31.00
N THR A 80 19.19 20.55 32.17
CA THR A 80 18.00 20.65 33.04
C THR A 80 18.08 21.74 34.10
N ASN A 81 19.28 22.25 34.41
CA ASN A 81 19.51 23.27 35.45
C ASN A 81 19.88 24.67 34.90
N GLN A 82 19.58 24.96 33.63
CA GLN A 82 19.62 26.32 33.09
C GLN A 82 18.32 26.65 32.36
N ALA A 83 17.90 27.92 32.48
CA ALA A 83 16.83 28.49 31.68
C ALA A 83 17.37 28.96 30.32
N PHE A 84 16.52 28.97 29.29
CA PHE A 84 16.89 29.52 28.00
C PHE A 84 16.83 31.05 28.03
N ILE A 85 17.74 31.71 27.31
CA ILE A 85 17.71 33.15 27.05
C ILE A 85 17.94 33.38 25.56
N ASN A 86 17.33 34.44 25.01
CA ASN A 86 17.34 34.71 23.56
C ASN A 86 18.76 34.91 23.00
N ASP A 87 19.72 35.33 23.82
CA ASP A 87 21.13 35.45 23.42
C ASP A 87 21.77 34.10 23.06
N TYR A 88 21.18 32.97 23.48
CA TYR A 88 21.61 31.61 23.06
C TYR A 88 21.15 31.23 21.64
N GLU A 89 20.34 32.04 20.96
CA GLU A 89 19.99 31.80 19.55
C GLU A 89 21.13 32.15 18.59
N ASN A 90 21.92 33.18 18.91
CA ASN A 90 22.97 33.71 18.06
C ASN A 90 24.35 33.24 18.55
N SER A 91 25.01 32.39 17.75
CA SER A 91 26.33 31.81 18.06
C SER A 91 27.46 32.82 18.28
N ASN A 92 27.23 34.11 17.96
CA ASN A 92 28.20 35.17 18.15
C ASN A 92 28.17 35.82 19.54
N THR A 93 27.13 35.63 20.35
CA THR A 93 27.02 36.28 21.67
C THR A 93 28.06 35.74 22.66
N PRO A 94 28.52 36.56 23.63
CA PRO A 94 29.37 36.06 24.71
C PRO A 94 28.65 35.02 25.58
N GLU A 95 27.33 35.12 25.73
CA GLU A 95 26.46 34.22 26.48
C GLU A 95 26.47 32.81 25.85
N PHE A 96 26.22 32.71 24.54
CA PHE A 96 26.32 31.45 23.79
C PHE A 96 27.71 30.84 23.96
N LYS A 97 28.76 31.66 23.77
CA LYS A 97 30.16 31.20 23.82
C LYS A 97 30.57 30.71 25.21
N ALA A 98 30.03 31.31 26.27
CA ALA A 98 30.24 30.85 27.65
C ALA A 98 29.61 29.47 27.90
N LEU A 99 28.32 29.30 27.56
CA LEU A 99 27.64 28.02 27.75
C LEU A 99 28.21 26.92 26.84
N ALA A 100 28.51 27.25 25.57
CA ALA A 100 29.14 26.33 24.63
C ALA A 100 30.48 25.80 25.15
N LYS A 101 31.30 26.68 25.77
CA LYS A 101 32.57 26.29 26.39
C LYS A 101 32.37 25.36 27.59
N GLN A 102 31.35 25.56 28.42
CA GLN A 102 30.98 24.61 29.48
C GLN A 102 30.59 23.26 28.86
N VAL A 103 29.67 23.23 27.89
CA VAL A 103 29.20 22.01 27.21
C VAL A 103 30.35 21.21 26.55
N ILE A 104 31.26 21.87 25.84
CA ILE A 104 32.43 21.23 25.22
C ILE A 104 33.37 20.62 26.27
N SER A 105 33.51 21.26 27.45
CA SER A 105 34.28 20.67 28.56
C SER A 105 33.67 19.36 29.06
N GLN A 106 32.33 19.28 29.11
CA GLN A 106 31.61 18.08 29.56
C GLN A 106 31.65 16.96 28.53
N LEU A 107 31.50 17.25 27.23
CA LEU A 107 31.69 16.26 26.16
C LEU A 107 33.07 15.61 26.24
N LYS A 108 34.13 16.40 26.50
CA LYS A 108 35.49 15.87 26.71
C LYS A 108 35.57 14.94 27.92
N VAL A 109 34.87 15.24 29.03
CA VAL A 109 34.78 14.33 30.19
C VAL A 109 33.98 13.07 29.86
N VAL A 110 32.88 13.18 29.13
CA VAL A 110 32.05 12.02 28.72
C VAL A 110 32.85 11.07 27.84
N TYR A 111 33.48 11.56 26.77
CA TYR A 111 34.31 10.74 25.89
C TYR A 111 35.55 10.16 26.59
N SER A 112 36.06 10.81 27.66
CA SER A 112 37.16 10.28 28.48
C SER A 112 36.83 8.94 29.17
N LYS A 113 35.53 8.63 29.36
CA LYS A 113 35.10 7.39 30.04
C LYS A 113 35.17 6.14 29.17
N SER A 114 35.21 6.28 27.84
CA SER A 114 35.44 5.15 26.92
C SER A 114 36.92 5.10 26.51
N PRO A 115 37.62 3.96 26.68
CA PRO A 115 38.98 3.78 26.15
C PRO A 115 39.08 3.88 24.62
N LEU A 116 37.97 3.69 23.90
CA LEU A 116 37.92 3.78 22.45
C LEU A 116 37.66 5.22 21.98
N LEU A 117 36.68 5.90 22.56
CA LEU A 117 36.34 7.28 22.19
C LEU A 117 37.47 8.24 22.59
N SER A 118 37.96 8.16 23.83
CA SER A 118 39.04 9.03 24.34
C SER A 118 40.32 9.00 23.51
N LYS A 119 40.61 7.87 22.85
CA LYS A 119 41.80 7.62 22.03
C LYS A 119 41.74 8.31 20.64
N TYR A 120 40.54 8.49 20.09
CA TYR A 120 40.34 9.02 18.74
C TYR A 120 39.61 10.36 18.70
N TYR A 121 39.04 10.81 19.82
CA TYR A 121 38.45 12.13 19.99
C TYR A 121 39.47 13.24 19.71
N ARG A 122 39.06 14.24 18.93
CA ARG A 122 39.87 15.43 18.62
C ARG A 122 39.30 16.67 19.31
N GLU A 123 38.08 17.06 18.95
CA GLU A 123 37.42 18.29 19.43
C GLU A 123 35.90 18.21 19.28
N SER A 124 35.17 19.10 19.94
CA SER A 124 33.72 19.28 19.79
C SER A 124 33.38 20.75 19.63
N THR A 125 32.31 21.03 18.88
CA THR A 125 31.72 22.35 18.70
C THR A 125 30.24 22.30 19.03
N VAL A 126 29.71 23.34 19.68
CA VAL A 126 28.26 23.53 19.82
C VAL A 126 27.79 24.36 18.63
N GLN A 127 26.76 23.87 17.94
CA GLN A 127 26.21 24.46 16.72
C GLN A 127 25.03 25.38 17.05
N ALA A 128 24.18 25.00 18.00
CA ALA A 128 23.00 25.77 18.40
C ALA A 128 22.52 25.38 19.81
N PHE A 129 21.70 26.24 20.41
CA PHE A 129 20.83 25.91 21.53
C PHE A 129 19.34 26.09 21.15
N SER A 130 18.44 25.33 21.78
CA SER A 130 16.98 25.55 21.72
C SER A 130 16.30 25.41 23.09
N GLU A 131 15.00 25.66 23.12
CA GLU A 131 14.18 25.85 24.32
C GLU A 131 13.68 24.56 24.97
N GLY A 132 12.88 24.68 26.04
CA GLY A 132 12.24 23.56 26.73
C GLY A 132 13.22 22.74 27.57
N SER A 133 13.94 23.41 28.50
CA SER A 133 15.18 22.95 29.16
C SER A 133 16.35 22.90 28.15
N VAL A 134 17.28 23.86 28.25
CA VAL A 134 18.22 24.26 27.18
C VAL A 134 18.84 23.06 26.46
N ILE A 135 18.44 22.82 25.21
CA ILE A 135 18.95 21.71 24.41
C ILE A 135 20.17 22.19 23.65
N ALA A 136 21.34 21.60 23.90
CA ALA A 136 22.59 21.91 23.21
C ALA A 136 22.84 20.92 22.06
N TYR A 137 22.91 21.42 20.84
CA TYR A 137 23.22 20.63 19.64
C TYR A 137 24.70 20.78 19.27
N TYR A 138 25.38 19.67 19.01
CA TYR A 138 26.84 19.65 18.86
C TYR A 138 27.33 18.72 17.75
N LEU A 139 28.57 18.98 17.31
CA LEU A 139 29.36 18.14 16.40
C LEU A 139 30.70 17.82 17.05
N SER A 140 31.13 16.56 16.99
CA SER A 140 32.40 16.09 17.53
C SER A 140 33.25 15.40 16.46
N GLU A 141 34.49 15.86 16.26
CA GLU A 141 35.45 15.26 15.32
C GLU A 141 36.26 14.14 16.00
N PHE A 142 36.33 12.99 15.32
CA PHE A 142 37.17 11.85 15.67
C PHE A 142 38.11 11.51 14.51
N ASN A 143 39.36 11.16 14.82
CA ASN A 143 40.43 10.89 13.86
C ASN A 143 40.84 9.41 13.92
N ILE A 144 40.11 8.56 13.19
CA ILE A 144 40.03 7.11 13.39
C ILE A 144 40.88 6.37 12.34
N PRO A 145 41.66 5.33 12.70
CA PRO A 145 42.34 4.48 11.73
C PRO A 145 41.36 3.75 10.80
N VAL A 146 41.69 3.65 9.50
CA VAL A 146 40.86 2.95 8.50
C VAL A 146 40.49 1.54 8.98
N GLY A 147 39.19 1.23 8.96
CA GLY A 147 38.66 -0.07 9.38
C GLY A 147 38.32 -0.22 10.87
N GLN A 148 38.61 0.76 11.73
CA GLN A 148 38.10 0.80 13.12
C GLN A 148 36.80 1.61 13.27
N GLU A 149 36.31 2.24 12.20
CA GLU A 149 35.11 3.07 12.18
C GLU A 149 33.88 2.38 12.81
N ARG A 150 33.54 1.16 12.38
CA ARG A 150 32.39 0.41 12.92
C ARG A 150 32.46 0.16 14.43
N ALA A 151 33.67 0.08 15.01
CA ALA A 151 33.83 -0.06 16.46
C ALA A 151 33.54 1.25 17.18
N VAL A 152 33.94 2.39 16.61
CA VAL A 152 33.65 3.73 17.14
C VAL A 152 32.18 4.10 16.94
N ASP A 153 31.59 3.76 15.79
CA ASP A 153 30.17 3.92 15.51
C ASP A 153 29.31 3.15 16.54
N ASN A 154 29.63 1.87 16.79
CA ASN A 154 28.97 1.07 17.83
C ASN A 154 29.14 1.66 19.23
N GLU A 155 30.37 2.06 19.62
CA GLU A 155 30.66 2.64 20.93
C GLU A 155 29.93 3.99 21.13
N MET A 156 29.78 4.80 20.07
CA MET A 156 29.05 6.07 20.11
C MET A 156 27.57 5.87 20.49
N THR A 157 26.91 4.78 20.05
CA THR A 157 25.53 4.46 20.48
C THR A 157 25.40 4.21 21.99
N SER A 158 26.51 3.98 22.70
CA SER A 158 26.52 3.74 24.15
C SER A 158 26.63 5.03 24.99
N VAL A 159 26.83 6.20 24.37
CA VAL A 159 27.11 7.47 25.08
C VAL A 159 25.98 7.87 26.03
N ASP A 160 24.71 7.67 25.67
CA ASP A 160 23.56 7.83 26.57
C ASP A 160 23.72 7.02 27.88
N LYS A 161 24.20 5.77 27.77
CA LYS A 161 24.44 4.88 28.92
C LYS A 161 25.64 5.33 29.75
N LEU A 162 26.64 5.99 29.14
CA LEU A 162 27.74 6.62 29.87
C LEU A 162 27.26 7.85 30.64
N VAL A 163 26.46 8.72 30.02
CA VAL A 163 25.91 9.93 30.65
C VAL A 163 24.93 9.58 31.77
N LYS A 164 24.02 8.61 31.56
CA LYS A 164 23.12 8.10 32.62
C LYS A 164 23.88 7.48 33.80
N LYS A 165 25.04 6.85 33.57
CA LYS A 165 25.95 6.39 34.65
C LYS A 165 26.70 7.53 35.36
N MET A 166 26.85 8.70 34.72
CA MET A 166 27.47 9.90 35.30
C MET A 166 26.48 10.82 36.04
N ARG A 167 25.22 10.41 36.25
CA ARG A 167 24.23 11.12 37.10
C ARG A 167 24.68 11.35 38.56
N MET A 168 25.82 10.81 39.00
CA MET A 168 26.49 11.19 40.26
C MET A 168 27.68 12.13 40.02
N SER A 169 27.36 13.42 39.84
CA SER A 169 28.20 14.59 40.11
C SER A 169 29.67 14.60 39.63
N ILE A 170 29.92 15.25 38.49
CA ILE A 170 31.10 16.13 38.32
C ILE A 170 30.66 17.42 37.60
N SER A 171 30.77 18.57 38.28
CA SER A 171 30.59 19.96 37.78
C SER A 171 29.16 20.46 37.45
N GLU A 172 29.05 21.74 37.05
CA GLU A 172 27.89 22.63 37.22
C GLU A 172 26.65 22.37 36.34
N LEU A 173 26.69 21.42 35.40
CA LEU A 173 25.60 21.19 34.44
C LEU A 173 25.04 19.77 34.53
N THR A 174 23.71 19.67 34.46
CA THR A 174 22.95 18.41 34.57
C THR A 174 22.31 18.06 33.24
N PHE A 175 22.67 16.88 32.70
CA PHE A 175 22.38 16.49 31.32
C PHE A 175 21.47 15.27 31.22
N GLU A 176 20.50 15.33 30.31
CA GLU A 176 19.60 14.24 29.97
C GLU A 176 19.45 14.06 28.45
N ASN A 177 18.84 12.93 28.05
CA ASN A 177 18.43 12.62 26.68
C ASN A 177 19.51 12.90 25.62
N VAL A 178 20.67 12.24 25.78
CA VAL A 178 21.79 12.40 24.85
C VAL A 178 21.60 11.48 23.65
N VAL A 179 21.38 12.09 22.48
CA VAL A 179 21.23 11.39 21.20
C VAL A 179 22.49 11.65 20.38
N THR A 180 23.05 10.62 19.75
CA THR A 180 24.28 10.70 18.94
C THR A 180 24.13 9.91 17.63
N SER A 181 24.51 10.52 16.51
CA SER A 181 24.44 9.92 15.17
C SER A 181 25.79 9.96 14.45
N GLY A 182 26.02 8.97 13.59
CA GLY A 182 27.18 8.90 12.70
C GLY A 182 26.95 9.59 11.36
N THR A 183 28.06 9.82 10.65
CA THR A 183 28.16 10.22 9.23
C THR A 183 27.41 11.49 8.79
N VAL A 184 28.14 12.60 8.76
CA VAL A 184 28.04 13.57 7.65
C VAL A 184 29.18 13.27 6.66
N LYS A 185 28.87 13.05 5.38
CA LYS A 185 29.88 13.03 4.31
C LYS A 185 30.45 14.45 4.19
N ALA A 186 31.76 14.63 4.40
CA ALA A 186 32.40 15.92 4.17
C ALA A 186 32.62 16.14 2.66
N THR A 187 31.64 16.75 1.99
CA THR A 187 31.74 17.23 0.60
C THR A 187 32.56 18.53 0.53
N ALA A 188 32.82 19.02 -0.69
CA ALA A 188 33.78 20.11 -0.90
C ALA A 188 33.29 21.48 -0.43
N TYR A 189 31.98 21.70 -0.39
CA TYR A 189 31.36 22.98 -0.03
C TYR A 189 30.15 22.77 0.88
N ASN A 190 30.25 23.28 2.11
CA ASN A 190 29.15 23.36 3.06
C ASN A 190 28.56 24.78 3.04
N LEU A 191 27.27 24.91 2.74
CA LEU A 191 26.50 26.16 2.88
C LEU A 191 25.53 26.03 4.05
N GLN A 192 25.50 27.01 4.94
CA GLN A 192 24.63 27.02 6.11
C GLN A 192 23.86 28.34 6.18
N PHE A 193 22.54 28.23 6.23
CA PHE A 193 21.59 29.32 6.37
C PHE A 193 20.78 29.13 7.66
N ALA A 194 20.29 30.23 8.23
CA ALA A 194 19.42 30.22 9.40
C ALA A 194 18.24 31.16 9.16
N GLU A 195 17.03 30.69 9.43
CA GLU A 195 15.76 31.40 9.19
C GLU A 195 14.86 31.29 10.42
N HIS A 196 14.21 32.39 10.81
CA HIS A 196 13.38 32.48 12.01
C HIS A 196 11.99 32.98 11.63
N ALA A 197 11.02 32.07 11.55
CA ALA A 197 9.63 32.39 11.23
C ALA A 197 8.97 33.13 12.40
N LYS A 198 8.10 34.09 12.10
CA LYS A 198 7.42 34.94 13.09
C LYS A 198 5.93 35.03 12.77
N VAL A 199 5.12 35.50 13.72
CA VAL A 199 3.64 35.43 13.66
C VAL A 199 3.07 35.97 12.35
N ASP A 200 3.61 37.09 11.86
CA ASP A 200 3.17 37.76 10.62
C ASP A 200 4.20 37.69 9.48
N TYR A 201 5.21 36.80 9.56
CA TYR A 201 6.27 36.67 8.55
C TYR A 201 6.46 35.21 8.10
N VAL A 202 6.13 34.97 6.83
CA VAL A 202 6.45 33.73 6.13
C VAL A 202 7.84 33.88 5.50
N GLY A 203 8.82 33.17 6.05
CA GLY A 203 10.15 33.04 5.48
C GLY A 203 10.14 32.18 4.21
N GLN A 204 11.18 32.28 3.40
CA GLN A 204 11.33 31.49 2.18
C GLN A 204 12.74 30.91 2.08
N ILE A 205 12.83 29.61 1.85
CA ILE A 205 14.09 28.92 1.53
C ILE A 205 14.02 28.35 0.12
N GLU A 206 15.14 28.42 -0.60
CA GLU A 206 15.25 27.88 -1.96
C GLU A 206 16.67 27.37 -2.24
N SER A 207 16.79 26.40 -3.13
CA SER A 207 18.09 25.85 -3.54
C SER A 207 18.91 26.91 -4.30
N PRO A 208 20.24 27.01 -4.10
CA PRO A 208 21.07 28.02 -4.76
C PRO A 208 20.91 28.01 -6.28
N GLY A 209 20.56 29.17 -6.85
CA GLY A 209 20.33 29.34 -8.29
C GLY A 209 18.85 29.33 -8.71
N PHE A 210 17.95 28.78 -7.90
CA PHE A 210 16.51 28.73 -8.19
C PHE A 210 15.92 30.13 -8.43
N PRO A 211 14.97 30.31 -9.39
CA PRO A 211 14.54 29.37 -10.43
C PRO A 211 15.39 29.45 -11.72
N ASN A 212 16.41 30.31 -11.76
CA ASN A 212 17.08 30.75 -13.00
C ASN A 212 18.27 29.85 -13.41
N SER A 213 18.77 29.02 -12.50
CA SER A 213 19.87 28.08 -12.70
C SER A 213 19.60 26.81 -11.88
N PRO A 214 20.00 25.62 -12.39
CA PRO A 214 20.18 24.45 -11.55
C PRO A 214 21.12 24.71 -10.37
N TYR A 215 20.98 23.92 -9.31
CA TYR A 215 21.83 23.98 -8.13
C TYR A 215 23.25 23.43 -8.38
N PRO A 216 24.27 23.84 -7.60
CA PRO A 216 25.63 23.37 -7.82
C PRO A 216 25.84 21.89 -7.44
N PRO A 217 26.55 21.10 -8.28
CA PRO A 217 26.90 19.71 -7.99
C PRO A 217 27.94 19.59 -6.86
N ASN A 218 28.00 18.42 -6.22
CA ASN A 218 28.92 18.07 -5.14
C ASN A 218 28.90 19.03 -3.93
N THR A 219 27.73 19.61 -3.61
CA THR A 219 27.53 20.51 -2.47
C THR A 219 26.69 19.88 -1.35
N PHE A 220 26.85 20.39 -0.13
CA PHE A 220 25.97 20.08 1.00
C PHE A 220 25.46 21.39 1.60
N ILE A 221 24.15 21.51 1.73
CA ILE A 221 23.47 22.75 2.09
C ILE A 221 22.55 22.49 3.28
N GLN A 222 22.51 23.40 4.25
CA GLN A 222 21.76 23.28 5.49
C GLN A 222 20.95 24.55 5.76
N TRP A 223 19.66 24.42 6.06
CA TRP A 223 18.79 25.50 6.52
C TRP A 223 18.30 25.17 7.93
N GLN A 224 18.78 25.91 8.93
CA GLN A 224 18.33 25.82 10.31
C GLN A 224 17.11 26.74 10.50
N LEU A 225 15.95 26.15 10.75
CA LEU A 225 14.67 26.84 10.86
C LEU A 225 14.27 26.94 12.33
N ARG A 226 13.81 28.12 12.76
CA ARG A 226 13.31 28.43 14.10
C ARG A 226 11.90 29.01 14.07
N ALA A 227 11.18 28.83 15.18
CA ALA A 227 9.94 29.50 15.52
C ALA A 227 10.02 30.07 16.95
N ASP A 228 9.16 31.03 17.26
CA ASP A 228 9.03 31.64 18.59
C ASP A 228 8.54 30.64 19.65
N HIS A 229 8.80 30.94 20.93
CA HIS A 229 8.39 30.10 22.05
C HIS A 229 6.86 29.84 22.07
N GLY A 230 6.45 28.57 22.09
CA GLY A 230 5.03 28.18 22.02
C GLY A 230 4.46 28.09 20.61
N TYR A 231 5.34 28.05 19.60
CA TYR A 231 5.01 27.76 18.21
C TYR A 231 5.87 26.61 17.68
N VAL A 232 5.40 25.95 16.61
CA VAL A 232 6.12 24.91 15.87
C VAL A 232 6.41 25.37 14.44
N VAL A 233 7.51 24.90 13.85
CA VAL A 233 7.92 25.24 12.48
C VAL A 233 7.08 24.44 11.48
N LYS A 234 6.43 25.16 10.56
CA LYS A 234 5.68 24.62 9.43
C LYS A 234 6.39 24.95 8.12
N LEU A 235 6.96 23.93 7.50
CA LEU A 235 7.63 23.98 6.20
C LEU A 235 6.67 23.53 5.10
N VAL A 236 6.55 24.28 4.01
CA VAL A 236 5.69 23.94 2.86
C VAL A 236 6.43 24.15 1.54
N PHE A 237 6.69 23.09 0.78
CA PHE A 237 7.29 23.20 -0.55
C PHE A 237 6.27 23.69 -1.58
N GLU A 238 6.63 24.73 -2.32
CA GLU A 238 5.85 25.25 -3.45
C GLU A 238 6.17 24.47 -4.74
N THR A 239 7.46 24.21 -4.94
CA THR A 239 8.04 23.53 -6.11
C THR A 239 9.22 22.68 -5.66
N PHE A 240 9.31 21.45 -6.17
CA PHE A 240 10.38 20.50 -5.83
C PHE A 240 10.73 19.65 -7.05
N GLU A 241 11.97 19.74 -7.51
CA GLU A 241 12.52 18.96 -8.63
C GLU A 241 14.02 18.67 -8.42
N LEU A 242 14.31 17.46 -7.93
CA LEU A 242 15.64 16.85 -7.80
C LEU A 242 15.76 15.62 -8.72
N GLU A 243 16.93 14.98 -8.73
CA GLU A 243 17.13 13.66 -9.36
C GLU A 243 16.16 12.62 -8.80
N GLU A 244 15.69 11.69 -9.62
CA GLU A 244 14.76 10.63 -9.19
C GLU A 244 15.38 9.60 -8.22
N SER A 245 16.72 9.53 -8.14
CA SER A 245 17.44 8.65 -7.22
C SER A 245 17.92 9.39 -5.96
N CYS A 246 17.36 9.02 -4.81
CA CYS A 246 17.81 9.47 -3.49
C CYS A 246 19.25 9.03 -3.15
N GLU A 247 19.90 8.16 -3.94
CA GLU A 247 21.30 7.79 -3.70
C GLU A 247 22.29 8.94 -4.02
N ASN A 248 21.90 9.83 -4.93
CA ASN A 248 22.70 10.95 -5.42
C ASN A 248 22.23 12.29 -4.82
N ASP A 249 21.09 12.80 -5.27
CA ASP A 249 20.57 14.10 -4.88
C ASP A 249 19.33 13.93 -3.99
N PHE A 250 19.43 14.35 -2.74
CA PHE A 250 18.35 14.20 -1.76
C PHE A 250 18.25 15.37 -0.79
N ILE A 251 17.04 15.56 -0.26
CA ILE A 251 16.75 16.43 0.87
C ILE A 251 16.30 15.57 2.06
N LYS A 252 16.98 15.72 3.20
CA LYS A 252 16.52 15.20 4.50
C LYS A 252 16.01 16.35 5.36
N ILE A 253 14.88 16.11 6.02
CA ILE A 253 14.26 17.01 6.99
C ILE A 253 14.42 16.37 8.37
N TYR A 254 14.89 17.14 9.35
CA TYR A 254 15.14 16.67 10.72
C TYR A 254 14.41 17.52 11.76
N ASP A 255 13.93 16.88 12.82
CA ASP A 255 13.29 17.51 14.00
C ASP A 255 14.37 17.92 15.04
N SER A 256 15.36 18.68 14.56
CA SER A 256 16.63 18.99 15.24
C SER A 256 17.32 20.18 14.56
N LEU A 257 18.30 20.83 15.20
CA LEU A 257 19.15 21.84 14.55
C LEU A 257 20.48 21.27 13.99
N VAL A 258 20.76 19.98 14.19
CA VAL A 258 21.90 19.25 13.58
C VAL A 258 21.43 17.90 13.03
N PRO A 259 22.05 17.36 11.95
CA PRO A 259 21.54 16.16 11.29
C PRO A 259 21.77 14.92 12.16
N ILE A 260 20.70 14.36 12.71
CA ILE A 260 20.70 13.19 13.60
C ILE A 260 19.76 12.16 12.99
N GLU A 261 20.27 11.01 12.55
CA GLU A 261 19.49 10.06 11.74
C GLU A 261 18.24 9.52 12.46
N SER A 262 18.27 9.42 13.80
CA SER A 262 17.11 9.02 14.60
C SER A 262 16.04 10.12 14.78
N LEU A 263 16.25 11.30 14.19
CA LEU A 263 15.33 12.45 14.19
C LEU A 263 15.02 12.91 12.74
N VAL A 264 15.27 12.06 11.74
CA VAL A 264 14.81 12.29 10.35
C VAL A 264 13.29 12.19 10.32
N MET A 265 12.64 13.26 9.88
CA MET A 265 11.21 13.32 9.63
C MET A 265 10.85 12.71 8.27
N GLN A 266 11.65 13.01 7.25
CA GLN A 266 11.45 12.55 5.87
C GLN A 266 12.75 12.70 5.05
N GLU A 267 12.93 11.81 4.07
CA GLU A 267 13.91 11.91 2.99
C GLU A 267 13.17 12.07 1.64
N LEU A 268 13.63 12.97 0.77
CA LEU A 268 12.94 13.41 -0.45
C LEU A 268 13.90 13.50 -1.63
N CYS A 269 13.51 12.92 -2.76
CA CYS A 269 14.14 13.06 -4.08
C CYS A 269 13.04 13.06 -5.17
N GLY A 270 13.43 13.26 -6.43
CA GLY A 270 12.53 13.29 -7.59
C GLY A 270 11.72 14.58 -7.73
N LYS A 271 10.58 14.48 -8.42
CA LYS A 271 9.75 15.63 -8.82
C LYS A 271 8.33 15.56 -8.24
N TYR A 272 7.88 16.65 -7.63
CA TYR A 272 6.53 16.77 -7.07
C TYR A 272 5.73 17.86 -7.79
N LEU A 273 4.49 17.54 -8.19
CA LEU A 273 3.60 18.50 -8.82
C LEU A 273 3.08 19.52 -7.79
N PRO A 274 2.96 20.83 -8.11
CA PRO A 274 2.41 21.85 -7.21
C PRO A 274 0.98 21.60 -6.69
N SER A 275 0.24 20.67 -7.32
CA SER A 275 -1.06 20.18 -6.83
C SER A 275 -0.95 19.26 -5.60
N LYS A 276 0.24 18.75 -5.28
CA LYS A 276 0.58 18.08 -4.02
C LYS A 276 1.53 18.98 -3.21
N ARG A 277 0.99 19.89 -2.41
CA ARG A 277 1.78 20.67 -1.45
C ARG A 277 2.39 19.74 -0.40
N LEU A 278 3.71 19.55 -0.41
CA LEU A 278 4.41 18.85 0.66
C LEU A 278 4.51 19.79 1.87
N SER A 279 3.83 19.44 2.96
CA SER A 279 3.83 20.24 4.20
C SER A 279 4.27 19.39 5.40
N PHE A 280 5.24 19.90 6.15
CA PHE A 280 5.83 19.25 7.32
C PHE A 280 5.70 20.15 8.55
N LEU A 281 5.56 19.55 9.73
CA LEU A 281 5.42 20.23 11.02
C LEU A 281 6.38 19.60 12.02
N SER A 282 7.26 20.40 12.64
CA SER A 282 8.17 19.93 13.70
C SER A 282 7.43 19.63 15.02
N SER A 283 8.04 18.83 15.91
CA SER A 283 7.48 18.59 17.25
C SER A 283 7.77 19.73 18.22
N GLY A 284 8.87 20.45 18.02
CA GLY A 284 9.26 21.65 18.76
C GLY A 284 9.38 22.89 17.88
N ASN A 285 9.98 23.96 18.40
CA ASN A 285 10.17 25.22 17.69
C ASN A 285 11.41 25.26 16.77
N VAL A 286 11.90 24.09 16.33
CA VAL A 286 13.12 23.94 15.52
C VAL A 286 12.95 22.87 14.43
N MET A 287 13.60 23.08 13.29
CA MET A 287 13.70 22.11 12.20
C MET A 287 15.00 22.33 11.43
N LEU A 288 15.59 21.29 10.84
CA LEU A 288 16.73 21.39 9.94
C LEU A 288 16.38 20.74 8.60
N VAL A 289 16.53 21.48 7.53
CA VAL A 289 16.52 20.92 6.16
C VAL A 289 17.97 20.79 5.70
N THR A 290 18.35 19.63 5.16
CA THR A 290 19.66 19.46 4.51
C THR A 290 19.50 18.93 3.10
N MET A 291 20.19 19.52 2.14
CA MET A 291 20.30 19.04 0.75
C MET A 291 21.72 18.53 0.51
N ALA A 292 21.85 17.35 -0.07
CA ALA A 292 23.11 16.81 -0.58
C ALA A 292 23.01 16.65 -2.10
N THR A 293 24.08 16.97 -2.82
CA THR A 293 24.15 16.82 -4.28
C THR A 293 25.42 16.09 -4.72
N HIS A 294 25.35 15.32 -5.81
CA HIS A 294 26.50 14.70 -6.47
C HIS A 294 26.71 15.29 -7.88
N ASP A 295 26.53 14.53 -8.96
CA ASP A 295 27.10 14.90 -10.27
C ASP A 295 26.10 15.49 -11.28
N GLN A 296 24.80 15.25 -11.13
CA GLN A 296 23.75 15.89 -11.93
C GLN A 296 23.19 17.12 -11.21
N SER A 297 22.42 17.96 -11.91
CA SER A 297 21.82 19.16 -11.33
C SER A 297 20.47 19.45 -11.98
N PHE A 298 19.44 19.58 -11.15
CA PHE A 298 18.05 19.82 -11.55
C PHE A 298 17.64 21.25 -11.13
N PRO A 299 16.45 21.75 -11.51
CA PRO A 299 16.01 23.10 -11.13
C PRO A 299 16.02 23.35 -9.63
N GLY A 300 15.78 22.32 -8.80
CA GLY A 300 15.82 22.40 -7.35
C GLY A 300 14.47 22.66 -6.72
N PHE A 301 14.44 23.44 -5.63
CA PHE A 301 13.22 23.63 -4.84
C PHE A 301 13.06 25.05 -4.30
N ARG A 302 11.81 25.35 -3.91
CA ARG A 302 11.41 26.50 -3.09
C ARG A 302 10.40 26.05 -2.06
N ALA A 303 10.55 26.52 -0.82
CA ALA A 303 9.63 26.26 0.27
C ALA A 303 9.39 27.50 1.13
N GLN A 304 8.15 27.67 1.57
CA GLN A 304 7.75 28.63 2.60
C GLN A 304 7.99 28.05 4.00
N VAL A 305 8.39 28.92 4.92
CA VAL A 305 8.60 28.61 6.34
C VAL A 305 7.71 29.53 7.16
N SER A 306 6.84 28.94 7.97
CA SER A 306 5.85 29.66 8.80
C SER A 306 5.81 29.06 10.19
N GLN A 307 5.22 29.75 11.17
CA GLN A 307 5.04 29.21 12.51
C GLN A 307 3.56 29.02 12.86
N VAL A 308 3.25 27.98 13.64
CA VAL A 308 1.88 27.63 14.05
C VAL A 308 1.85 27.49 15.57
N GLN A 309 0.87 28.12 16.23
CA GLN A 309 0.77 28.14 17.69
C GLN A 309 0.34 26.78 18.24
N THR A 310 1.01 26.27 19.28
CA THR A 310 0.63 25.02 19.95
C THR A 310 -0.40 25.26 21.05
N GLY A 311 -1.68 25.31 20.67
CA GLY A 311 -2.81 25.26 21.60
C GLY A 311 -4.05 25.99 21.10
N ASN A 312 -5.16 25.27 20.96
CA ASN A 312 -6.44 25.86 20.52
C ASN A 312 -7.25 26.34 21.74
N ARG A 313 -7.46 27.66 21.86
CA ARG A 313 -8.37 28.28 22.84
C ARG A 313 -9.55 28.91 22.12
N GLY A 314 -10.77 28.48 22.47
CA GLY A 314 -12.01 28.96 21.86
C GLY A 314 -13.23 28.12 22.22
N SER A 315 -14.44 28.59 21.89
CA SER A 315 -15.70 27.86 22.15
C SER A 315 -15.98 26.74 21.14
N LYS A 316 -15.39 26.82 19.94
CA LYS A 316 -15.27 25.76 18.94
C LYS A 316 -13.87 25.80 18.32
N GLY A 317 -13.41 24.67 17.79
CA GLY A 317 -12.17 24.60 17.02
C GLY A 317 -11.89 23.21 16.45
N ASN A 318 -10.87 23.14 15.58
CA ASN A 318 -10.48 21.92 14.89
C ASN A 318 -9.01 21.60 15.18
N PHE A 319 -8.66 20.32 15.28
CA PHE A 319 -7.29 19.84 15.38
C PHE A 319 -7.08 18.59 14.52
N THR A 320 -5.84 18.38 14.09
CA THR A 320 -5.44 17.31 13.18
C THR A 320 -4.18 16.62 13.68
N SER A 321 -3.99 15.36 13.32
CA SER A 321 -2.69 14.71 13.43
C SER A 321 -1.61 15.45 12.61
N PRO A 322 -0.31 15.21 12.86
CA PRO A 322 0.77 15.69 11.99
C PRO A 322 0.52 15.38 10.51
N ASN A 323 0.96 16.30 9.64
CA ASN A 323 0.94 16.21 8.17
C ASN A 323 -0.43 16.06 7.46
N TYR A 324 -1.54 15.84 8.18
CA TYR A 324 -2.87 15.58 7.63
C TYR A 324 -3.25 16.56 6.49
N PRO A 325 -3.78 16.09 5.34
CA PRO A 325 -4.20 14.71 5.03
C PRO A 325 -3.08 13.81 4.48
N ASN A 326 -1.80 14.19 4.64
CA ASN A 326 -0.67 13.34 4.33
C ASN A 326 -0.27 12.50 5.55
N TYR A 327 0.52 11.46 5.28
CA TYR A 327 0.98 10.50 6.28
C TYR A 327 1.73 11.15 7.47
N TYR A 328 1.34 10.79 8.69
CA TYR A 328 2.04 11.20 9.91
C TYR A 328 3.41 10.50 10.03
N PRO A 329 4.46 11.11 10.63
CA PRO A 329 5.75 10.45 10.74
C PRO A 329 5.71 9.31 11.79
N PRO A 330 6.45 8.20 11.60
CA PRO A 330 6.54 7.14 12.61
C PRO A 330 7.21 7.63 13.91
N LYS A 331 7.00 6.91 15.02
CA LYS A 331 7.56 7.23 16.35
C LYS A 331 7.23 8.63 16.91
N THR A 332 6.27 9.34 16.31
CA THR A 332 5.84 10.68 16.73
C THR A 332 4.86 10.61 17.89
N THR A 333 5.05 11.48 18.89
CA THR A 333 4.08 11.73 19.97
C THR A 333 3.63 13.19 19.90
N CYS A 334 2.32 13.44 19.93
CA CYS A 334 1.75 14.79 19.94
C CYS A 334 0.72 14.93 21.07
N GLU A 335 0.69 16.09 21.70
CA GLU A 335 -0.24 16.42 22.78
C GLU A 335 -0.95 17.74 22.45
N TRP A 336 -2.28 17.71 22.42
CA TRP A 336 -3.11 18.91 22.29
C TRP A 336 -3.86 19.14 23.61
N LEU A 337 -3.55 20.26 24.26
CA LEU A 337 -4.30 20.77 25.40
C LEU A 337 -5.39 21.71 24.89
N ILE A 338 -6.65 21.35 25.14
CA ILE A 338 -7.84 22.08 24.70
C ILE A 338 -8.54 22.66 25.93
N GLU A 339 -8.79 23.96 25.91
CA GLU A 339 -9.41 24.71 27.01
C GLU A 339 -10.59 25.54 26.46
N VAL A 340 -11.79 25.25 26.94
CA VAL A 340 -13.04 25.92 26.51
C VAL A 340 -13.60 26.83 27.60
N SER A 341 -14.40 27.80 27.17
CA SER A 341 -15.09 28.79 28.04
C SER A 341 -16.46 28.34 28.57
N GLY A 342 -16.96 27.15 28.18
CA GLY A 342 -18.17 26.54 28.74
C GLY A 342 -17.90 25.65 29.95
N GLN A 343 -18.93 24.97 30.46
CA GLN A 343 -18.80 24.06 31.62
C GLN A 343 -18.28 22.67 31.22
N SER A 344 -18.52 22.22 29.99
CA SER A 344 -18.14 20.90 29.50
C SER A 344 -17.79 20.94 28.00
N LEU A 345 -17.05 19.92 27.54
CA LEU A 345 -16.37 19.91 26.24
C LEU A 345 -16.74 18.63 25.48
N LYS A 346 -17.41 18.78 24.33
CA LYS A 346 -17.70 17.69 23.40
C LYS A 346 -16.75 17.73 22.21
N TRP A 347 -16.32 16.59 21.70
CA TRP A 347 -15.50 16.49 20.50
C TRP A 347 -15.95 15.35 19.59
N CYS A 348 -15.61 15.44 18.31
CA CYS A 348 -16.02 14.53 17.26
C CYS A 348 -14.91 14.33 16.23
N VAL A 349 -14.70 13.09 15.78
CA VAL A 349 -13.83 12.78 14.62
C VAL A 349 -14.69 12.71 13.36
N ILE A 350 -14.27 13.39 12.29
CA ILE A 350 -15.06 13.51 11.04
C ILE A 350 -14.43 12.73 9.88
N ALA A 351 -13.13 12.50 9.92
CA ALA A 351 -12.43 11.59 9.02
C ALA A 351 -11.37 10.79 9.81
N SER A 352 -11.39 9.46 9.65
CA SER A 352 -10.57 8.55 10.46
C SER A 352 -10.14 7.29 9.71
N THR A 353 -8.85 7.17 9.44
CA THR A 353 -8.14 5.87 9.48
C THR A 353 -7.36 5.79 10.80
N PHE A 354 -8.08 5.87 11.92
CA PHE A 354 -7.46 5.97 13.25
C PHE A 354 -8.32 5.46 14.41
N HIS A 355 -7.65 4.87 15.39
CA HIS A 355 -8.23 4.48 16.68
C HIS A 355 -7.09 4.12 17.66
N PHE A 356 -6.67 5.02 18.57
CA PHE A 356 -5.79 4.61 19.68
C PHE A 356 -5.79 5.44 20.99
N PHE A 357 -6.91 6.05 21.41
CA PHE A 357 -7.10 6.46 22.84
C PHE A 357 -7.37 5.21 23.72
N ARG A 358 -6.59 4.15 23.46
CA ARG A 358 -6.88 2.72 23.59
C ARG A 358 -8.30 2.21 23.27
N TRP A 359 -9.03 2.88 22.37
CA TRP A 359 -9.86 2.19 21.36
C TRP A 359 -8.96 1.56 20.26
N CYS A 360 -9.46 0.78 19.29
CA CYS A 360 -8.61 0.09 18.29
C CYS A 360 -9.33 -0.24 16.95
N GLY A 361 -8.59 -0.24 15.83
CA GLY A 361 -8.99 -0.78 14.51
C GLY A 361 -9.90 0.12 13.64
N GLU A 362 -10.20 -0.34 12.42
CA GLU A 362 -11.16 0.26 11.50
C GLU A 362 -12.60 -0.07 11.93
N LYS A 363 -13.54 0.89 11.82
CA LYS A 363 -14.95 0.71 12.21
C LYS A 363 -15.86 1.10 11.02
N PRO A 364 -16.90 0.32 10.66
CA PRO A 364 -17.62 0.55 9.40
C PRO A 364 -18.55 1.76 9.35
N ASP A 365 -18.89 2.36 10.50
CA ASP A 365 -19.96 3.36 10.60
C ASP A 365 -19.73 4.39 11.73
N GLY A 366 -20.18 5.62 11.46
CA GLY A 366 -20.45 6.67 12.45
C GLY A 366 -19.25 7.54 12.89
N SER A 367 -19.47 8.86 12.88
CA SER A 367 -18.53 9.85 13.45
C SER A 367 -18.49 9.76 14.98
N VAL A 368 -17.40 9.22 15.53
CA VAL A 368 -17.23 9.03 16.98
C VAL A 368 -17.28 10.38 17.70
N THR A 369 -18.18 10.49 18.69
CA THR A 369 -18.45 11.70 19.47
C THR A 369 -18.34 11.40 20.96
N GLU A 370 -17.60 12.21 21.69
CA GLU A 370 -17.28 12.02 23.12
C GLU A 370 -17.43 13.34 23.90
N THR A 371 -17.81 13.29 25.18
CA THR A 371 -18.09 14.49 25.99
C THR A 371 -17.42 14.43 27.37
N SER A 372 -16.52 15.37 27.64
CA SER A 372 -15.90 15.57 28.95
C SER A 372 -16.76 16.43 29.86
N SER A 373 -16.91 16.03 31.11
CA SER A 373 -17.56 16.77 32.20
C SER A 373 -16.74 17.98 32.72
N THR A 374 -15.65 18.33 32.04
CA THR A 374 -14.73 19.42 32.38
C THR A 374 -14.54 20.36 31.20
N ASN A 375 -14.19 21.61 31.48
CA ASN A 375 -13.85 22.60 30.47
C ASN A 375 -12.43 22.47 29.89
N LYS A 376 -11.72 21.38 30.20
CA LYS A 376 -10.35 21.09 29.77
C LYS A 376 -10.19 19.63 29.38
N MET A 377 -9.52 19.38 28.26
CA MET A 377 -9.22 18.05 27.76
C MET A 377 -7.81 18.01 27.17
N THR A 378 -7.07 16.95 27.46
CA THR A 378 -5.79 16.63 26.81
C THR A 378 -6.01 15.48 25.85
N VAL A 379 -5.61 15.64 24.59
CA VAL A 379 -5.58 14.54 23.60
C VAL A 379 -4.13 14.20 23.30
N VAL A 380 -3.78 12.92 23.45
CA VAL A 380 -2.44 12.42 23.13
C VAL A 380 -2.52 11.48 21.94
N PHE A 381 -1.74 11.78 20.91
CA PHE A 381 -1.50 10.90 19.77
C PHE A 381 -0.11 10.26 19.89
N TYR A 382 -0.02 8.98 19.55
CA TYR A 382 1.22 8.21 19.50
C TYR A 382 1.23 7.35 18.23
N SER A 383 2.32 7.45 17.46
CA SER A 383 2.64 6.52 16.37
C SER A 383 3.85 5.68 16.75
N ASP A 384 3.89 4.44 16.26
CA ASP A 384 5.05 3.57 16.37
C ASP A 384 5.80 3.46 15.03
N GLU A 385 6.62 2.43 14.88
CA GLU A 385 7.42 2.15 13.68
C GLU A 385 6.78 1.07 12.80
N SER A 386 5.56 0.60 13.15
CA SER A 386 4.87 -0.51 12.49
C SER A 386 3.81 -0.06 11.48
N ARG A 387 3.10 1.06 11.73
CA ARG A 387 2.04 1.57 10.85
C ARG A 387 1.93 3.09 10.81
N VAL A 388 1.82 3.61 9.59
CA VAL A 388 1.72 5.02 9.24
C VAL A 388 0.53 5.21 8.28
N ASP A 389 -0.35 6.18 8.56
CA ASP A 389 -1.62 6.40 7.87
C ASP A 389 -1.90 7.91 7.63
N GLN A 390 -2.92 8.27 6.85
CA GLN A 390 -3.19 9.63 6.36
C GLN A 390 -3.65 10.65 7.41
N GLY A 391 -3.92 10.20 8.64
CA GLY A 391 -4.17 11.07 9.77
C GLY A 391 -5.63 11.10 10.25
N PHE A 392 -5.95 12.06 11.13
CA PHE A 392 -7.33 12.37 11.52
C PHE A 392 -7.62 13.87 11.45
N LEU A 393 -8.90 14.18 11.26
CA LEU A 393 -9.48 15.50 11.52
C LEU A 393 -10.54 15.40 12.61
N ALA A 394 -10.32 16.14 13.70
CA ALA A 394 -11.23 16.23 14.84
C ALA A 394 -11.70 17.67 15.06
N GLN A 395 -12.92 17.81 15.58
CA GLN A 395 -13.54 19.09 15.96
C GLN A 395 -13.98 19.03 17.42
N TYR A 396 -14.02 20.17 18.10
CA TYR A 396 -14.53 20.28 19.47
C TYR A 396 -15.49 21.47 19.64
N GLU A 397 -16.41 21.36 20.59
CA GLU A 397 -17.40 22.37 20.96
C GLU A 397 -17.67 22.42 22.47
N ALA A 398 -17.92 23.62 23.00
CA ALA A 398 -18.35 23.84 24.37
C ALA A 398 -19.86 23.61 24.52
N ILE A 399 -20.29 22.99 25.61
CA ILE A 399 -21.70 22.71 25.94
C ILE A 399 -22.04 23.18 27.37
N ASP A 400 -23.28 23.61 27.57
CA ASP A 400 -23.92 23.83 28.87
C ASP A 400 -24.93 22.69 29.13
N ILE A 401 -24.93 22.16 30.34
CA ILE A 401 -25.69 20.96 30.73
C ILE A 401 -27.11 21.32 31.24
N GLN A 402 -27.39 22.61 31.52
CA GLN A 402 -28.66 23.05 32.11
C GLN A 402 -29.88 22.98 31.18
N ASN A 403 -29.69 22.82 29.86
CA ASN A 403 -30.79 22.62 28.90
C ASN A 403 -30.37 21.58 27.86
N PRO A 404 -30.74 20.29 28.02
CA PRO A 404 -30.22 19.21 27.18
C PRO A 404 -30.52 19.40 25.69
N CYS A 405 -31.70 19.92 25.34
CA CYS A 405 -32.23 19.86 23.98
C CYS A 405 -33.08 21.10 23.61
N PRO A 406 -32.43 22.23 23.26
CA PRO A 406 -33.10 23.35 22.59
C PRO A 406 -33.77 22.88 21.28
N ASP A 407 -34.98 23.39 21.03
CA ASP A 407 -35.75 23.24 19.78
C ASP A 407 -36.01 21.78 19.31
N LYS A 408 -36.06 20.83 20.25
CA LYS A 408 -36.26 19.39 19.99
C LYS A 408 -37.23 18.75 20.98
N PHE A 409 -37.81 17.60 20.59
CA PHE A 409 -38.61 16.77 21.50
C PHE A 409 -37.67 15.85 22.29
N GLN A 410 -37.88 15.77 23.61
CA GLN A 410 -37.10 14.93 24.53
C GLN A 410 -37.85 13.63 24.82
N CYS A 411 -37.26 12.50 24.43
CA CYS A 411 -37.70 11.15 24.74
C CYS A 411 -37.57 10.85 26.24
N ARG A 412 -38.30 9.85 26.75
CA ARG A 412 -38.29 9.49 28.17
C ARG A 412 -36.96 8.91 28.64
N ASN A 413 -36.20 8.30 27.73
CA ASN A 413 -34.80 7.88 27.90
C ASN A 413 -33.76 9.03 27.79
N ASN A 414 -34.19 10.27 27.54
CA ASN A 414 -33.39 11.48 27.29
C ASN A 414 -32.65 11.56 25.94
N ASN A 415 -32.98 10.69 24.97
CA ASN A 415 -32.70 10.98 23.55
C ASN A 415 -33.50 12.21 23.09
N CYS A 416 -33.08 12.88 22.02
CA CYS A 416 -33.78 14.05 21.50
C CYS A 416 -33.87 14.08 19.97
N ILE A 417 -35.11 14.03 19.50
CA ILE A 417 -35.50 13.93 18.10
C ILE A 417 -36.05 15.25 17.58
N LYS A 418 -36.23 15.36 16.25
CA LYS A 418 -36.83 16.56 15.65
C LYS A 418 -38.33 16.61 15.98
N PRO A 419 -38.95 17.78 16.17
CA PRO A 419 -40.39 17.87 16.45
C PRO A 419 -41.31 17.31 15.35
N ALA A 420 -40.79 17.03 14.15
CA ALA A 420 -41.49 16.40 13.03
C ALA A 420 -41.42 14.86 13.04
N LEU A 421 -40.64 14.26 13.94
CA LEU A 421 -40.49 12.80 14.14
C LEU A 421 -41.27 12.35 15.38
N ARG A 422 -42.45 12.95 15.59
CA ARG A 422 -43.32 12.65 16.74
C ARG A 422 -44.73 12.48 16.20
N CYS A 423 -45.37 11.35 16.49
CA CYS A 423 -46.63 10.94 15.88
C CYS A 423 -46.50 10.73 14.35
N ASP A 424 -45.37 10.15 13.90
CA ASP A 424 -45.12 9.82 12.49
C ASP A 424 -45.19 8.31 12.18
N GLY A 425 -45.44 7.48 13.20
CA GLY A 425 -45.62 6.05 13.09
C GLY A 425 -44.35 5.20 13.30
N TRP A 426 -43.23 5.81 13.72
CA TRP A 426 -41.93 5.17 13.95
C TRP A 426 -41.39 5.40 15.38
N ASN A 427 -40.53 4.49 15.85
CA ASN A 427 -39.92 4.55 17.19
C ASN A 427 -38.49 5.15 17.12
N ASP A 428 -38.39 6.43 16.76
CA ASP A 428 -37.12 7.17 16.66
C ASP A 428 -36.48 7.47 18.03
N CYS A 429 -37.29 7.55 19.09
CA CYS A 429 -36.83 7.62 20.47
C CYS A 429 -36.15 6.31 20.94
N GLY A 430 -36.51 5.18 20.34
CA GLY A 430 -36.14 3.83 20.77
C GLY A 430 -36.97 3.26 21.93
N ASP A 431 -37.72 4.09 22.65
CA ASP A 431 -38.56 3.73 23.80
C ASP A 431 -40.06 4.01 23.62
N MET A 432 -40.51 4.33 22.40
CA MET A 432 -41.89 4.66 22.00
C MET A 432 -42.51 5.89 22.72
N SER A 433 -41.69 6.81 23.24
CA SER A 433 -42.17 8.05 23.88
C SER A 433 -42.61 9.14 22.90
N ASP A 434 -42.21 9.01 21.64
CA ASP A 434 -42.58 9.79 20.46
C ASP A 434 -44.02 9.50 20.02
N GLU A 435 -44.35 8.21 19.88
CA GLU A 435 -45.66 7.71 19.45
C GLU A 435 -46.69 7.61 20.60
N ALA A 436 -46.32 8.07 21.80
CA ALA A 436 -47.22 8.15 22.95
C ALA A 436 -48.14 9.39 22.87
N GLU A 437 -49.45 9.14 23.06
CA GLU A 437 -50.50 10.17 23.22
C GLU A 437 -50.69 11.08 21.98
N CYS A 438 -50.75 10.44 20.80
CA CYS A 438 -50.94 11.07 19.50
C CYS A 438 -52.42 11.26 19.09
N SER A 439 -52.67 11.99 18.01
CA SER A 439 -54.03 12.23 17.46
C SER A 439 -53.97 12.36 15.94
N CYS A 440 -54.60 11.42 15.22
CA CYS A 440 -54.43 11.27 13.77
C CYS A 440 -55.03 12.42 12.93
N SER A 441 -54.43 12.69 11.77
CA SER A 441 -54.91 13.66 10.79
C SER A 441 -56.02 13.06 9.89
N PRO A 442 -56.92 13.87 9.29
CA PRO A 442 -57.91 13.39 8.33
C PRO A 442 -57.33 12.72 7.06
N THR A 443 -56.01 12.78 6.86
CA THR A 443 -55.25 12.09 5.81
C THR A 443 -54.94 10.63 6.12
N ASP A 444 -55.20 10.18 7.36
CA ASP A 444 -54.62 8.95 7.91
C ASP A 444 -55.71 7.92 8.24
N ILE A 445 -55.26 6.70 8.53
CA ILE A 445 -56.03 5.59 9.08
C ILE A 445 -55.76 5.55 10.58
N SER A 446 -56.81 5.52 11.40
CA SER A 446 -56.69 5.21 12.82
C SER A 446 -56.75 3.70 13.01
N CYS A 447 -55.61 3.09 13.30
CA CYS A 447 -55.53 1.70 13.75
C CYS A 447 -56.25 1.56 15.11
N ARG A 448 -56.84 0.41 15.39
CA ARG A 448 -57.72 0.22 16.56
C ARG A 448 -56.94 0.21 17.89
N ASN A 449 -55.67 -0.12 17.83
CA ASN A 449 -54.67 0.01 18.90
C ASN A 449 -54.20 1.45 19.18
N GLY A 450 -54.59 2.43 18.35
CA GLY A 450 -54.30 3.86 18.55
C GLY A 450 -53.17 4.44 17.69
N PHE A 451 -52.49 3.65 16.87
CA PHE A 451 -51.52 4.18 15.91
C PHE A 451 -52.21 4.85 14.71
N CYS A 452 -51.50 5.80 14.08
CA CYS A 452 -51.91 6.46 12.84
C CYS A 452 -51.05 5.93 11.69
N LYS A 453 -51.65 5.42 10.61
CA LYS A 453 -50.92 4.98 9.40
C LYS A 453 -51.44 5.70 8.15
N PRO A 454 -50.61 5.94 7.10
CA PRO A 454 -51.04 6.68 5.91
C PRO A 454 -52.18 5.98 5.16
N LYS A 455 -53.09 6.72 4.51
CA LYS A 455 -54.23 6.15 3.77
C LYS A 455 -53.92 5.24 2.58
N PHE A 456 -52.65 5.10 2.18
CA PHE A 456 -52.25 4.11 1.18
C PHE A 456 -51.89 2.74 1.79
N TRP A 457 -51.80 2.65 3.12
CA TRP A 457 -51.59 1.42 3.91
C TRP A 457 -52.96 0.83 4.27
N LYS A 458 -53.85 0.68 3.27
CA LYS A 458 -55.18 0.06 3.40
C LYS A 458 -55.45 -0.79 2.17
N CYS A 459 -55.80 -2.06 2.38
CA CYS A 459 -56.10 -3.01 1.32
C CYS A 459 -54.89 -3.30 0.40
N ASP A 460 -53.66 -3.24 0.94
CA ASP A 460 -52.45 -3.60 0.21
C ASP A 460 -51.96 -5.04 0.52
N GLY A 461 -52.63 -5.73 1.43
CA GLY A 461 -52.34 -7.10 1.83
C GLY A 461 -51.42 -7.24 3.06
N VAL A 462 -51.04 -6.13 3.70
CA VAL A 462 -50.11 -6.12 4.85
C VAL A 462 -50.81 -5.63 6.12
N ASN A 463 -50.52 -6.29 7.25
CA ASN A 463 -51.00 -5.89 8.58
C ASN A 463 -50.05 -4.84 9.20
N ASP A 464 -50.02 -3.64 8.63
CA ASP A 464 -49.12 -2.56 9.07
C ASP A 464 -49.64 -1.79 10.29
N CYS A 465 -50.94 -1.82 10.54
CA CYS A 465 -51.56 -1.45 11.81
C CYS A 465 -51.16 -2.42 12.95
N GLY A 466 -50.74 -3.64 12.63
CA GLY A 466 -50.44 -4.71 13.59
C GLY A 466 -51.67 -5.39 14.20
N ASP A 467 -52.88 -4.86 13.99
CA ASP A 467 -54.15 -5.36 14.51
C ASP A 467 -55.21 -5.72 13.43
N ASN A 468 -54.79 -5.76 12.15
CA ASN A 468 -55.61 -5.99 10.94
C ASN A 468 -56.75 -4.98 10.72
N THR A 469 -56.70 -3.76 11.27
CA THR A 469 -57.76 -2.74 11.06
C THR A 469 -57.72 -2.10 9.66
N ASP A 470 -56.55 -2.10 9.04
CA ASP A 470 -56.24 -1.75 7.64
C ASP A 470 -56.91 -2.69 6.64
N GLU A 471 -56.68 -4.00 6.80
CA GLU A 471 -57.08 -5.06 5.86
C GLU A 471 -58.56 -5.51 6.00
N LEU A 472 -59.38 -4.76 6.72
CA LEU A 472 -60.82 -5.02 6.85
C LEU A 472 -61.63 -4.14 5.87
N ASP A 473 -62.52 -4.80 5.12
CA ASP A 473 -63.37 -4.26 4.06
C ASP A 473 -62.57 -3.75 2.84
N CYS A 474 -62.22 -4.71 1.97
CA CYS A 474 -61.36 -4.55 0.80
C CYS A 474 -61.91 -5.38 -0.39
N GLY A 475 -61.93 -4.79 -1.60
CA GLY A 475 -62.36 -5.45 -2.83
C GLY A 475 -61.22 -5.49 -3.85
N CYS A 476 -61.11 -6.59 -4.60
CA CYS A 476 -59.89 -6.91 -5.36
C CYS A 476 -59.64 -6.01 -6.58
N GLU A 477 -58.37 -5.65 -6.80
CA GLU A 477 -57.94 -4.73 -7.87
C GLU A 477 -57.57 -5.43 -9.20
N SER A 478 -57.35 -4.60 -10.22
CA SER A 478 -57.01 -5.03 -11.58
C SER A 478 -55.61 -5.66 -11.65
N GLY A 479 -55.53 -6.97 -11.93
CA GLY A 479 -54.29 -7.76 -11.93
C GLY A 479 -54.28 -8.91 -10.91
N GLN A 480 -55.38 -9.09 -10.17
CA GLN A 480 -55.67 -10.28 -9.37
C GLN A 480 -56.78 -11.12 -10.02
N ILE A 481 -56.67 -12.44 -9.92
CA ILE A 481 -57.71 -13.40 -10.28
C ILE A 481 -58.49 -13.83 -9.03
N THR A 482 -59.78 -14.09 -9.19
CA THR A 482 -60.67 -14.55 -8.12
C THR A 482 -60.73 -16.08 -8.08
N CYS A 483 -60.27 -16.67 -6.97
CA CYS A 483 -60.44 -18.08 -6.65
C CYS A 483 -61.92 -18.41 -6.40
N LYS A 484 -62.33 -19.69 -6.48
CA LYS A 484 -63.74 -20.09 -6.28
C LYS A 484 -64.23 -19.84 -4.85
N ASN A 485 -63.32 -19.89 -3.88
CA ASN A 485 -63.58 -19.52 -2.49
C ASN A 485 -63.66 -18.00 -2.21
N GLY A 486 -63.47 -17.14 -3.22
CA GLY A 486 -63.51 -15.68 -3.09
C GLY A 486 -62.20 -15.02 -2.66
N LYS A 487 -61.13 -15.79 -2.42
CA LYS A 487 -59.76 -15.27 -2.27
C LYS A 487 -59.30 -14.66 -3.61
N CYS A 488 -58.45 -13.64 -3.55
CA CYS A 488 -57.82 -13.05 -4.72
C CYS A 488 -56.31 -13.31 -4.69
N VAL A 489 -55.78 -13.85 -5.78
CA VAL A 489 -54.34 -14.14 -5.96
C VAL A 489 -53.85 -13.40 -7.21
N SER A 490 -52.56 -13.09 -7.30
CA SER A 490 -52.03 -12.36 -8.47
C SER A 490 -52.15 -13.19 -9.74
N GLU A 491 -52.36 -12.56 -10.89
CA GLU A 491 -52.33 -13.23 -12.21
C GLU A 491 -51.00 -13.95 -12.51
N LYS A 492 -49.94 -13.66 -11.73
CA LYS A 492 -48.65 -14.37 -11.74
C LYS A 492 -48.65 -15.70 -10.99
N LEU A 493 -49.51 -15.85 -9.98
CA LEU A 493 -49.67 -17.05 -9.13
C LEU A 493 -50.71 -17.97 -9.74
N LYS A 494 -50.55 -18.25 -11.04
CA LYS A 494 -51.39 -19.15 -11.79
C LYS A 494 -50.49 -19.99 -12.70
N CYS A 495 -50.53 -21.29 -12.51
CA CYS A 495 -49.64 -22.26 -13.16
C CYS A 495 -48.17 -22.16 -12.70
N ASP A 496 -47.94 -21.89 -11.40
CA ASP A 496 -46.58 -21.85 -10.81
C ASP A 496 -46.21 -23.11 -10.00
N GLY A 497 -47.17 -24.02 -9.79
CA GLY A 497 -47.01 -25.27 -9.06
C GLY A 497 -47.47 -25.24 -7.60
N THR A 498 -48.08 -24.14 -7.14
CA THR A 498 -48.50 -23.93 -5.74
C THR A 498 -50.01 -23.66 -5.62
N ASP A 499 -50.68 -24.25 -4.63
CA ASP A 499 -52.10 -24.01 -4.33
C ASP A 499 -52.26 -22.73 -3.49
N ASP A 500 -52.04 -21.58 -4.13
CA ASP A 500 -52.16 -20.26 -3.51
C ASP A 500 -53.62 -19.85 -3.31
N CYS A 501 -54.57 -20.38 -4.08
CA CYS A 501 -55.99 -20.25 -3.83
C CYS A 501 -56.41 -20.97 -2.53
N GLY A 502 -55.75 -22.06 -2.16
CA GLY A 502 -56.20 -22.98 -1.10
C GLY A 502 -57.41 -23.83 -1.51
N ASP A 503 -57.71 -23.90 -2.80
CA ASP A 503 -58.77 -24.72 -3.42
C ASP A 503 -58.35 -25.37 -4.75
N GLY A 504 -57.09 -25.20 -5.16
CA GLY A 504 -56.45 -25.75 -6.35
C GLY A 504 -57.01 -25.25 -7.68
N THR A 505 -57.72 -24.11 -7.72
CA THR A 505 -58.33 -23.57 -8.96
C THR A 505 -57.33 -22.84 -9.86
N ASP A 506 -56.29 -22.26 -9.29
CA ASP A 506 -55.12 -21.68 -9.95
C ASP A 506 -54.37 -22.71 -10.82
N GLU A 507 -54.05 -23.87 -10.23
CA GLU A 507 -53.20 -24.91 -10.82
C GLU A 507 -53.92 -25.94 -11.71
N GLN A 508 -55.24 -25.78 -11.91
CA GLN A 508 -56.08 -26.81 -12.54
C GLN A 508 -56.11 -26.83 -14.08
N ASP A 509 -55.61 -25.78 -14.75
CA ASP A 509 -55.73 -25.62 -16.21
C ASP A 509 -54.44 -25.03 -16.83
N CYS A 510 -53.37 -25.80 -16.71
CA CYS A 510 -51.99 -25.32 -16.89
C CYS A 510 -51.22 -26.11 -17.97
N LEU A 511 -51.01 -25.47 -19.12
CA LEU A 511 -50.22 -26.01 -20.24
C LEU A 511 -48.72 -25.97 -19.91
N THR A 512 -48.08 -27.14 -19.87
CA THR A 512 -46.67 -27.30 -19.47
C THR A 512 -45.70 -26.49 -20.34
N VAL A 513 -45.11 -25.44 -19.77
CA VAL A 513 -44.05 -24.65 -20.40
C VAL A 513 -42.69 -25.30 -20.15
N GLY A 514 -41.88 -25.46 -21.20
CA GLY A 514 -40.51 -25.97 -21.10
C GLY A 514 -39.54 -24.92 -20.55
N CYS A 515 -38.52 -25.36 -19.80
CA CYS A 515 -37.50 -24.48 -19.24
C CYS A 515 -36.77 -23.63 -20.29
N THR A 516 -36.34 -22.43 -19.88
CA THR A 516 -35.62 -21.49 -20.74
C THR A 516 -34.13 -21.47 -20.43
N ASP A 517 -33.31 -20.90 -21.32
CA ASP A 517 -31.86 -20.76 -21.16
C ASP A 517 -31.43 -19.93 -19.94
N PHE A 518 -32.38 -19.26 -19.26
CA PHE A 518 -32.15 -18.39 -18.10
C PHE A 518 -32.44 -19.05 -16.75
N THR A 519 -32.98 -20.28 -16.74
CA THR A 519 -33.35 -21.02 -15.52
C THR A 519 -32.44 -22.22 -15.29
N TYR A 520 -31.94 -22.42 -14.06
CA TYR A 520 -31.19 -23.62 -13.70
C TYR A 520 -32.13 -24.83 -13.64
N LYS A 521 -31.78 -25.93 -14.31
CA LYS A 521 -32.63 -27.12 -14.38
C LYS A 521 -32.19 -28.18 -13.35
N CYS A 522 -33.03 -28.42 -12.35
CA CYS A 522 -32.90 -29.52 -11.41
C CYS A 522 -33.09 -30.89 -12.09
N LYS A 523 -32.63 -31.94 -11.42
CA LYS A 523 -32.55 -33.33 -11.91
C LYS A 523 -33.94 -33.99 -11.97
N ASP A 524 -34.87 -33.56 -11.12
CA ASP A 524 -36.31 -33.81 -11.18
C ASP A 524 -37.02 -33.16 -12.39
N ASN A 525 -36.33 -32.29 -13.15
CA ASN A 525 -36.80 -31.46 -14.27
C ASN A 525 -37.55 -30.17 -13.90
N LYS A 526 -37.62 -29.78 -12.63
CA LYS A 526 -38.02 -28.42 -12.24
C LYS A 526 -36.92 -27.41 -12.60
N CYS A 527 -37.29 -26.14 -12.68
CA CYS A 527 -36.39 -25.08 -13.14
C CYS A 527 -36.46 -23.84 -12.24
N ILE A 528 -35.29 -23.38 -11.79
CA ILE A 528 -35.09 -22.34 -10.78
C ILE A 528 -34.68 -21.03 -11.44
N SER A 529 -35.25 -19.93 -10.97
CA SER A 529 -35.01 -18.56 -11.45
C SER A 529 -33.94 -17.77 -10.67
N LYS A 530 -33.48 -18.30 -9.53
CA LYS A 530 -32.37 -17.72 -8.72
C LYS A 530 -31.09 -17.63 -9.56
N VAL A 531 -30.27 -16.60 -9.30
CA VAL A 531 -28.97 -16.42 -9.98
C VAL A 531 -27.89 -17.20 -9.24
N ASN A 532 -27.24 -18.12 -9.95
CA ASN A 532 -26.18 -19.00 -9.44
C ASN A 532 -26.60 -19.85 -8.22
N PRO A 533 -27.68 -20.69 -8.31
CA PRO A 533 -28.01 -21.66 -7.27
C PRO A 533 -26.97 -22.79 -7.18
N GLU A 534 -26.25 -23.07 -8.28
CA GLU A 534 -25.14 -24.04 -8.30
C GLU A 534 -24.10 -23.71 -7.19
N CYS A 535 -24.06 -24.57 -6.18
CA CYS A 535 -23.04 -24.59 -5.14
C CYS A 535 -22.95 -23.35 -4.22
N ASP A 536 -24.03 -22.59 -3.99
CA ASP A 536 -23.97 -21.39 -3.13
C ASP A 536 -23.98 -21.69 -1.60
N GLY A 537 -24.36 -22.91 -1.22
CA GLY A 537 -24.48 -23.39 0.15
C GLY A 537 -25.93 -23.52 0.66
N THR A 538 -26.93 -23.24 -0.17
CA THR A 538 -28.36 -23.42 0.13
C THR A 538 -29.04 -24.31 -0.91
N PRO A 539 -29.73 -25.40 -0.51
CA PRO A 539 -30.43 -26.27 -1.46
C PRO A 539 -31.74 -25.62 -1.91
N ASP A 540 -31.72 -25.04 -3.10
CA ASP A 540 -32.87 -24.47 -3.79
C ASP A 540 -33.63 -25.54 -4.61
N CYS A 541 -32.95 -26.57 -5.13
CA CYS A 541 -33.61 -27.71 -5.74
C CYS A 541 -34.27 -28.59 -4.66
N GLY A 542 -35.54 -28.96 -4.87
CA GLY A 542 -36.26 -29.90 -4.00
C GLY A 542 -35.66 -31.32 -3.95
N ASP A 543 -34.72 -31.62 -4.83
CA ASP A 543 -33.90 -32.85 -4.84
C ASP A 543 -32.43 -32.63 -4.42
N GLY A 544 -32.01 -31.39 -4.13
CA GLY A 544 -30.65 -31.00 -3.73
C GLY A 544 -29.57 -31.09 -4.82
N SER A 545 -29.95 -31.21 -6.10
CA SER A 545 -28.99 -31.43 -7.20
C SER A 545 -28.06 -30.25 -7.50
N ASP A 546 -28.47 -29.05 -7.11
CA ASP A 546 -27.72 -27.80 -7.14
C ASP A 546 -26.51 -27.78 -6.18
N GLU A 547 -26.56 -28.56 -5.10
CA GLU A 547 -25.44 -28.78 -4.17
C GLU A 547 -24.68 -30.11 -4.41
N GLU A 548 -25.08 -30.93 -5.40
CA GLU A 548 -24.32 -32.13 -5.76
C GLU A 548 -22.99 -31.80 -6.47
N ASN A 549 -21.91 -32.49 -6.11
CA ASN A 549 -20.55 -32.40 -6.70
C ASN A 549 -19.80 -31.06 -6.54
N CYS A 550 -20.20 -30.20 -5.62
CA CYS A 550 -19.64 -28.86 -5.40
C CYS A 550 -18.20 -28.80 -4.85
N ASN A 551 -17.22 -29.16 -5.67
CA ASN A 551 -15.79 -29.29 -5.34
C ASN A 551 -14.92 -28.07 -5.72
N CYS A 552 -15.52 -26.94 -6.13
CA CYS A 552 -14.80 -25.73 -6.54
C CYS A 552 -14.68 -24.68 -5.42
N GLY A 553 -13.69 -23.78 -5.56
CA GLY A 553 -13.61 -22.51 -4.85
C GLY A 553 -13.16 -22.56 -3.38
N THR A 554 -12.89 -23.74 -2.82
CA THR A 554 -12.50 -23.89 -1.40
C THR A 554 -11.05 -23.47 -1.15
N ARG A 555 -10.82 -22.49 -0.26
CA ARG A 555 -9.46 -22.07 0.17
C ARG A 555 -8.86 -23.04 1.20
N GLY A 556 -7.53 -23.11 1.27
CA GLY A 556 -6.82 -23.62 2.45
C GLY A 556 -7.04 -22.72 3.69
N ARG A 557 -6.82 -23.25 4.89
CA ARG A 557 -6.89 -22.47 6.14
C ARG A 557 -5.72 -21.49 6.25
N ALA A 558 -5.95 -20.23 5.90
CA ALA A 558 -5.01 -19.11 6.02
C ALA A 558 -5.54 -18.02 6.98
N GLN A 559 -4.67 -17.18 7.56
CA GLN A 559 -5.09 -16.09 8.46
C GLN A 559 -5.13 -14.72 7.75
N ARG A 560 -6.00 -13.82 8.24
CA ARG A 560 -6.41 -12.61 7.48
C ARG A 560 -5.44 -11.43 7.67
N ILE A 561 -4.50 -11.27 6.74
CA ILE A 561 -3.61 -10.09 6.61
C ILE A 561 -3.64 -9.58 5.15
N VAL A 562 -3.55 -8.25 4.95
CA VAL A 562 -3.79 -7.56 3.66
C VAL A 562 -2.66 -6.58 3.35
N GLY A 563 -2.48 -6.26 2.05
CA GLY A 563 -1.31 -5.56 1.48
C GLY A 563 -0.45 -6.53 0.69
N GLY A 564 0.23 -6.09 -0.38
CA GLY A 564 0.98 -6.98 -1.29
C GLY A 564 2.00 -7.86 -0.56
N GLN A 565 1.77 -9.17 -0.54
CA GLN A 565 2.48 -10.14 0.31
C GLN A 565 2.62 -11.49 -0.39
N ASN A 566 3.56 -12.30 0.11
CA ASN A 566 3.61 -13.73 -0.22
C ASN A 566 2.28 -14.39 0.17
N ALA A 567 1.70 -15.18 -0.74
CA ALA A 567 0.55 -16.03 -0.44
C ALA A 567 0.94 -17.22 0.43
N GLU A 568 0.00 -17.77 1.21
CA GLU A 568 0.24 -19.01 1.96
C GLU A 568 0.18 -20.24 1.04
N GLN A 569 0.92 -21.30 1.36
CA GLN A 569 0.97 -22.51 0.54
C GLN A 569 -0.38 -23.24 0.55
N GLY A 570 -1.06 -23.28 -0.60
CA GLY A 570 -2.41 -23.84 -0.74
C GLY A 570 -3.55 -22.84 -0.49
N GLU A 571 -3.26 -21.53 -0.36
CA GLU A 571 -4.30 -20.50 -0.20
C GLU A 571 -5.13 -20.30 -1.48
N PHE A 572 -4.50 -20.43 -2.65
CA PHE A 572 -5.10 -20.27 -3.98
C PHE A 572 -4.83 -21.50 -4.86
N PRO A 573 -5.47 -22.65 -4.56
CA PRO A 573 -5.15 -23.94 -5.19
C PRO A 573 -5.57 -24.07 -6.68
N TRP A 574 -6.19 -23.03 -7.24
CA TRP A 574 -6.52 -22.90 -8.67
C TRP A 574 -5.47 -22.13 -9.47
N GLN A 575 -4.48 -21.51 -8.83
CA GLN A 575 -3.40 -20.80 -9.50
C GLN A 575 -2.54 -21.77 -10.31
N VAL A 576 -2.33 -21.46 -11.59
CA VAL A 576 -1.47 -22.22 -12.49
C VAL A 576 -0.38 -21.31 -13.05
N SER A 577 0.83 -21.88 -13.19
CA SER A 577 1.99 -21.23 -13.80
C SER A 577 2.20 -21.78 -15.21
N LEU A 578 2.02 -20.95 -16.24
CA LEU A 578 2.34 -21.29 -17.62
C LEU A 578 3.83 -21.02 -17.88
N HIS A 579 4.55 -22.03 -18.34
CA HIS A 579 5.95 -21.93 -18.72
C HIS A 579 6.13 -22.15 -20.23
N ALA A 580 6.78 -21.21 -20.92
CA ALA A 580 7.21 -21.41 -22.30
C ALA A 580 8.55 -22.15 -22.33
N LYS A 581 8.66 -23.20 -23.15
CA LYS A 581 9.86 -24.06 -23.19
C LYS A 581 11.10 -23.24 -23.57
N LYS A 582 12.14 -23.37 -22.74
CA LYS A 582 13.41 -22.60 -22.72
C LYS A 582 13.36 -21.19 -22.11
N TYR A 583 12.19 -20.63 -21.82
CA TYR A 583 12.05 -19.26 -21.28
C TYR A 583 11.56 -19.24 -19.82
N GLY A 584 10.90 -20.31 -19.36
CA GLY A 584 10.35 -20.39 -18.00
C GLY A 584 8.97 -19.76 -17.92
N HIS A 585 8.59 -19.25 -16.75
CA HIS A 585 7.28 -18.63 -16.51
C HIS A 585 7.05 -17.41 -17.43
N VAL A 586 5.88 -17.36 -18.08
CA VAL A 586 5.48 -16.25 -18.96
C VAL A 586 4.15 -15.64 -18.52
N CYS A 587 3.15 -16.47 -18.18
CA CYS A 587 1.81 -16.04 -17.79
C CYS A 587 1.22 -16.93 -16.70
N GLY A 588 0.22 -16.40 -15.99
CA GLY A 588 -0.69 -17.16 -15.13
C GLY A 588 -1.80 -17.88 -15.91
N ALA A 589 -2.47 -18.79 -15.22
CA ALA A 589 -3.72 -19.39 -15.65
C ALA A 589 -4.57 -19.82 -14.44
N SER A 590 -5.83 -20.13 -14.70
CA SER A 590 -6.85 -20.49 -13.71
C SER A 590 -7.38 -21.91 -13.99
N LEU A 591 -7.28 -22.82 -13.03
CA LEU A 591 -7.84 -24.17 -13.14
C LEU A 591 -9.36 -24.15 -12.96
N ILE A 592 -10.13 -24.60 -13.96
CA ILE A 592 -11.61 -24.63 -13.91
C ILE A 592 -12.22 -26.04 -13.89
N SER A 593 -11.46 -27.07 -14.28
CA SER A 593 -11.88 -28.48 -14.22
C SER A 593 -10.65 -29.40 -14.20
N PRO A 594 -10.77 -30.74 -14.10
CA PRO A 594 -9.61 -31.63 -14.11
C PRO A 594 -8.75 -31.56 -15.38
N LYS A 595 -9.26 -30.98 -16.48
CA LYS A 595 -8.57 -30.90 -17.78
C LYS A 595 -8.50 -29.50 -18.41
N TRP A 596 -9.23 -28.52 -17.91
CA TRP A 596 -9.34 -27.21 -18.57
C TRP A 596 -8.80 -26.07 -17.71
N LEU A 597 -8.07 -25.17 -18.37
CA LEU A 597 -7.60 -23.90 -17.83
C LEU A 597 -8.21 -22.72 -18.60
N VAL A 598 -8.34 -21.59 -17.91
CA VAL A 598 -8.59 -20.26 -18.49
C VAL A 598 -7.32 -19.41 -18.36
N THR A 599 -6.96 -18.67 -19.39
CA THR A 599 -5.86 -17.68 -19.41
C THR A 599 -6.19 -16.54 -20.38
N ALA A 600 -5.29 -15.60 -20.60
CA ALA A 600 -5.45 -14.51 -21.56
C ALA A 600 -5.12 -14.96 -23.01
N ALA A 601 -5.74 -14.35 -24.01
CA ALA A 601 -5.45 -14.62 -25.42
C ALA A 601 -4.10 -14.02 -25.86
N HIS A 602 -3.68 -12.89 -25.30
CA HIS A 602 -2.39 -12.28 -25.62
C HIS A 602 -1.21 -13.19 -25.24
N CYS A 603 -1.32 -13.92 -24.12
CA CYS A 603 -0.34 -14.91 -23.65
C CYS A 603 -0.08 -16.07 -24.62
N VAL A 604 -0.97 -16.31 -25.60
CA VAL A 604 -0.92 -17.46 -26.53
C VAL A 604 -0.80 -17.06 -28.01
N GLN A 605 -0.48 -15.80 -28.30
CA GLN A 605 -0.17 -15.35 -29.66
C GLN A 605 1.26 -15.72 -30.08
N ASP A 606 1.48 -15.96 -31.38
CA ASP A 606 2.82 -16.26 -31.91
C ASP A 606 3.66 -14.98 -32.06
N GLU A 607 4.63 -14.78 -31.19
CA GLU A 607 5.61 -13.68 -31.29
C GLU A 607 6.87 -14.11 -32.05
N ASN A 608 7.04 -13.63 -33.29
CA ASN A 608 8.27 -13.71 -34.10
C ASN A 608 8.91 -15.11 -34.23
N SER A 609 9.66 -15.55 -33.22
CA SER A 609 10.39 -16.82 -33.14
C SER A 609 9.82 -17.81 -32.12
N LEU A 610 8.80 -17.41 -31.35
CA LEU A 610 8.09 -18.23 -30.36
C LEU A 610 6.67 -18.56 -30.86
N LYS A 611 6.40 -19.85 -31.05
CA LYS A 611 5.07 -20.35 -31.46
C LYS A 611 4.20 -20.70 -30.25
N LEU A 612 3.73 -19.70 -29.52
CA LEU A 612 2.92 -19.87 -28.30
C LEU A 612 1.48 -20.39 -28.59
N SER A 613 1.00 -20.28 -29.82
CA SER A 613 -0.25 -20.91 -30.28
C SER A 613 -0.22 -22.44 -30.20
N GLN A 614 0.99 -23.03 -30.20
CA GLN A 614 1.17 -24.48 -30.30
C GLN A 614 1.22 -25.15 -28.92
N PRO A 615 0.40 -26.18 -28.65
CA PRO A 615 0.39 -26.86 -27.35
C PRO A 615 1.75 -27.49 -27.00
N GLY A 616 2.54 -27.87 -28.02
CA GLY A 616 3.89 -28.41 -27.85
C GLY A 616 4.92 -27.42 -27.27
N SER A 617 4.66 -26.11 -27.31
CA SER A 617 5.55 -25.06 -26.81
C SER A 617 5.50 -24.85 -25.29
N TRP A 618 4.48 -25.38 -24.63
CA TRP A 618 4.18 -25.10 -23.22
C TRP A 618 4.55 -26.23 -22.26
N GLU A 619 4.81 -25.85 -21.01
CA GLU A 619 4.79 -26.71 -19.83
C GLU A 619 3.89 -26.06 -18.77
N ILE A 620 3.04 -26.87 -18.14
CA ILE A 620 2.03 -26.39 -17.20
C ILE A 620 2.39 -26.90 -15.80
N TYR A 621 2.48 -25.99 -14.82
CA TYR A 621 2.76 -26.35 -13.43
C TYR A 621 1.62 -25.90 -12.52
N LEU A 622 0.99 -26.87 -11.84
CA LEU A 622 -0.14 -26.65 -10.93
C LEU A 622 0.28 -26.94 -9.47
N GLY A 623 -0.29 -26.20 -8.52
CA GLY A 623 0.06 -26.32 -7.09
C GLY A 623 1.44 -25.74 -6.74
N VAL A 624 2.00 -24.91 -7.62
CA VAL A 624 3.25 -24.17 -7.36
C VAL A 624 3.00 -23.12 -6.28
N HIS A 625 3.95 -23.00 -5.35
CA HIS A 625 4.06 -21.86 -4.44
C HIS A 625 5.33 -21.03 -4.75
N THR A 626 6.45 -21.72 -4.97
CA THR A 626 7.77 -21.11 -5.22
C THR A 626 8.32 -21.59 -6.56
N GLN A 627 8.63 -20.68 -7.49
CA GLN A 627 9.12 -21.01 -8.85
C GLN A 627 10.47 -21.77 -8.86
N LYS A 628 11.21 -21.78 -7.74
CA LYS A 628 12.43 -22.58 -7.55
C LYS A 628 12.17 -24.03 -7.10
N MET A 629 10.94 -24.38 -6.76
CA MET A 629 10.56 -25.68 -6.21
C MET A 629 9.40 -26.27 -7.01
N LEU A 630 9.74 -26.86 -8.17
CA LEU A 630 8.80 -27.48 -9.11
C LEU A 630 8.66 -29.01 -8.92
N GLU A 631 9.05 -29.49 -7.74
CA GLU A 631 8.94 -30.90 -7.33
C GLU A 631 7.67 -31.13 -6.48
N SER A 632 7.40 -32.39 -6.08
CA SER A 632 6.20 -32.77 -5.31
C SER A 632 6.00 -31.85 -4.08
N PRO A 633 4.79 -31.27 -3.87
CA PRO A 633 3.49 -31.67 -4.42
C PRO A 633 3.09 -31.07 -5.77
N VAL A 634 3.97 -30.33 -6.47
CA VAL A 634 3.66 -29.72 -7.77
C VAL A 634 3.34 -30.79 -8.82
N GLN A 635 2.30 -30.56 -9.63
CA GLN A 635 1.99 -31.39 -10.79
C GLN A 635 2.35 -30.67 -12.09
N LYS A 636 3.22 -31.31 -12.89
CA LYS A 636 3.50 -30.93 -14.27
C LYS A 636 2.51 -31.60 -15.24
N ARG A 637 2.09 -30.87 -16.28
CA ARG A 637 1.30 -31.37 -17.42
C ARG A 637 1.76 -30.72 -18.72
N ASN A 638 1.46 -31.36 -19.86
CA ASN A 638 1.53 -30.71 -21.18
C ASN A 638 0.12 -30.33 -21.64
N LEU A 639 0.02 -29.68 -22.80
CA LEU A 639 -1.24 -29.33 -23.42
C LEU A 639 -1.59 -30.31 -24.55
N LYS A 640 -2.90 -30.56 -24.70
CA LYS A 640 -3.51 -31.20 -25.86
C LYS A 640 -3.88 -30.18 -26.94
N GLN A 641 -4.42 -29.02 -26.54
CA GLN A 641 -4.76 -27.91 -27.44
C GLN A 641 -4.81 -26.56 -26.70
N VAL A 642 -4.69 -25.49 -27.47
CA VAL A 642 -4.85 -24.09 -27.05
C VAL A 642 -5.92 -23.46 -27.94
N ILE A 643 -6.89 -22.76 -27.34
CA ILE A 643 -8.05 -22.18 -28.02
C ILE A 643 -8.17 -20.70 -27.60
N PRO A 644 -7.50 -19.76 -28.30
CA PRO A 644 -7.79 -18.34 -28.12
C PRO A 644 -9.22 -18.01 -28.60
N HIS A 645 -9.83 -16.98 -28.02
CA HIS A 645 -11.13 -16.51 -28.48
C HIS A 645 -11.06 -16.00 -29.93
N PRO A 646 -11.97 -16.40 -30.85
CA PRO A 646 -11.84 -16.11 -32.28
C PRO A 646 -11.94 -14.62 -32.63
N ASN A 647 -12.59 -13.83 -31.78
CA ASN A 647 -12.73 -12.37 -31.95
C ASN A 647 -11.70 -11.58 -31.12
N TYR A 648 -10.60 -12.20 -30.67
CA TYR A 648 -9.54 -11.50 -29.96
C TYR A 648 -8.88 -10.44 -30.87
N ASN A 649 -8.69 -9.22 -30.36
CA ASN A 649 -8.08 -8.12 -31.09
C ASN A 649 -6.83 -7.58 -30.38
N HIS A 650 -5.66 -7.88 -30.92
CA HIS A 650 -4.36 -7.50 -30.35
C HIS A 650 -4.04 -5.98 -30.34
N TYR A 651 -4.83 -5.14 -31.00
CA TYR A 651 -4.67 -3.67 -30.93
C TYR A 651 -5.48 -3.03 -29.80
N THR A 652 -6.54 -3.70 -29.32
CA THR A 652 -7.46 -3.17 -28.30
C THR A 652 -7.56 -4.05 -27.07
N PHE A 653 -6.93 -5.23 -27.09
CA PHE A 653 -7.11 -6.33 -26.13
C PHE A 653 -8.57 -6.78 -25.97
N ASP A 654 -9.44 -6.46 -26.93
CA ASP A 654 -10.85 -6.84 -26.86
C ASP A 654 -11.02 -8.36 -27.01
N ASN A 655 -11.83 -8.95 -26.15
CA ASN A 655 -12.03 -10.40 -26.01
C ASN A 655 -10.73 -11.19 -25.68
N ASP A 656 -9.86 -10.62 -24.83
CA ASP A 656 -8.61 -11.24 -24.36
C ASP A 656 -8.87 -12.41 -23.37
N ILE A 657 -9.25 -13.56 -23.92
CA ILE A 657 -9.44 -14.82 -23.18
C ILE A 657 -9.07 -16.03 -24.05
N ALA A 658 -8.45 -17.03 -23.43
CA ALA A 658 -8.09 -18.30 -24.05
C ALA A 658 -8.37 -19.48 -23.12
N LEU A 659 -8.65 -20.63 -23.73
CA LEU A 659 -8.81 -21.92 -23.07
C LEU A 659 -7.66 -22.84 -23.42
N MET A 660 -7.21 -23.64 -22.45
CA MET A 660 -6.17 -24.65 -22.65
C MET A 660 -6.66 -26.01 -22.15
N GLU A 661 -6.54 -27.05 -22.97
CA GLU A 661 -6.82 -28.43 -22.56
C GLU A 661 -5.51 -29.14 -22.18
N LEU A 662 -5.47 -29.76 -21.01
CA LEU A 662 -4.35 -30.57 -20.54
C LEU A 662 -4.29 -31.92 -21.28
N ASP A 663 -3.08 -32.45 -21.46
CA ASP A 663 -2.84 -33.78 -22.05
C ASP A 663 -3.50 -34.92 -21.25
N SER A 664 -3.58 -34.76 -19.94
CA SER A 664 -4.02 -35.74 -18.97
C SER A 664 -4.59 -35.03 -17.74
N PRO A 665 -5.62 -35.61 -17.06
CA PRO A 665 -6.28 -34.92 -15.97
C PRO A 665 -5.36 -34.70 -14.77
N VAL A 666 -5.58 -33.63 -14.02
CA VAL A 666 -4.94 -33.41 -12.72
C VAL A 666 -5.71 -34.11 -11.60
N THR A 667 -4.97 -34.72 -10.68
CA THR A 667 -5.54 -35.24 -9.43
C THR A 667 -5.66 -34.10 -8.44
N TYR A 668 -6.85 -33.89 -7.86
CA TYR A 668 -7.04 -32.85 -6.85
C TYR A 668 -6.33 -33.18 -5.54
N SER A 669 -5.91 -32.14 -4.83
CA SER A 669 -5.22 -32.18 -3.54
C SER A 669 -5.48 -30.87 -2.79
N ASP A 670 -5.01 -30.72 -1.56
CA ASP A 670 -5.12 -29.43 -0.84
C ASP A 670 -4.36 -28.27 -1.48
N TYR A 671 -3.50 -28.55 -2.46
CA TYR A 671 -2.77 -27.55 -3.25
C TYR A 671 -3.29 -27.38 -4.67
N ILE A 672 -4.22 -28.24 -5.14
CA ILE A 672 -4.73 -28.27 -6.53
C ILE A 672 -6.24 -28.53 -6.52
N LYS A 673 -7.04 -27.48 -6.71
CA LYS A 673 -8.52 -27.49 -6.74
C LYS A 673 -9.02 -26.43 -7.74
N PRO A 674 -10.17 -26.61 -8.42
CA PRO A 674 -10.65 -25.64 -9.40
C PRO A 674 -11.28 -24.42 -8.72
N ILE A 675 -11.25 -23.27 -9.39
CA ILE A 675 -12.06 -22.09 -9.03
C ILE A 675 -13.49 -22.26 -9.57
N CYS A 676 -14.50 -21.69 -8.90
CA CYS A 676 -15.87 -21.72 -9.42
C CYS A 676 -16.03 -20.74 -10.60
N LEU A 677 -16.81 -21.11 -11.62
CA LEU A 677 -17.21 -20.22 -12.71
C LEU A 677 -18.56 -19.57 -12.37
N PRO A 678 -18.69 -18.23 -12.42
CA PRO A 678 -19.95 -17.56 -12.16
C PRO A 678 -20.97 -17.78 -13.29
N ALA A 679 -22.26 -17.77 -12.96
CA ALA A 679 -23.34 -17.73 -13.94
C ALA A 679 -23.24 -16.52 -14.90
N ALA A 680 -23.77 -16.64 -16.12
CA ALA A 680 -23.61 -15.63 -17.17
C ALA A 680 -24.25 -14.26 -16.83
N GLN A 681 -25.30 -14.31 -15.99
CA GLN A 681 -26.08 -13.18 -15.47
C GLN A 681 -25.66 -12.73 -14.06
N HIS A 682 -24.59 -13.30 -13.50
CA HIS A 682 -24.03 -12.84 -12.23
C HIS A 682 -23.23 -11.55 -12.46
N GLU A 683 -23.42 -10.54 -11.62
CA GLU A 683 -22.67 -9.28 -11.66
C GLU A 683 -21.96 -9.03 -10.33
N PHE A 684 -20.68 -8.67 -10.41
CA PHE A 684 -19.85 -8.36 -9.24
C PHE A 684 -19.90 -6.84 -8.98
N PRO A 685 -20.50 -6.36 -7.87
CA PRO A 685 -20.73 -4.93 -7.66
C PRO A 685 -19.43 -4.11 -7.50
N PRO A 686 -19.40 -2.86 -8.00
CA PRO A 686 -18.30 -1.94 -7.74
C PRO A 686 -18.05 -1.75 -6.24
N GLY A 687 -16.78 -1.67 -5.85
CA GLY A 687 -16.34 -1.61 -4.46
C GLY A 687 -16.07 -2.96 -3.80
N GLN A 688 -16.51 -4.08 -4.38
CA GLN A 688 -16.23 -5.42 -3.85
C GLN A 688 -14.72 -5.71 -3.81
N ASP A 689 -14.24 -6.20 -2.65
CA ASP A 689 -12.85 -6.63 -2.44
C ASP A 689 -12.59 -7.98 -3.15
N VAL A 690 -11.60 -8.00 -4.04
CA VAL A 690 -11.23 -9.13 -4.90
C VAL A 690 -9.71 -9.36 -4.87
N TRP A 691 -9.28 -10.60 -5.10
CA TRP A 691 -7.87 -11.01 -4.95
C TRP A 691 -7.18 -11.24 -6.29
N ILE A 692 -6.03 -10.60 -6.49
CA ILE A 692 -5.09 -10.88 -7.58
C ILE A 692 -3.94 -11.75 -7.09
N THR A 693 -3.52 -12.72 -7.90
CA THR A 693 -2.45 -13.66 -7.57
C THR A 693 -1.58 -14.05 -8.78
N GLY A 694 -0.27 -14.06 -8.57
CA GLY A 694 0.69 -14.42 -9.62
C GLY A 694 2.16 -14.28 -9.20
N TRP A 695 3.06 -14.43 -10.17
CA TRP A 695 4.51 -14.37 -9.99
C TRP A 695 5.14 -13.25 -10.85
N GLY A 696 4.37 -12.25 -11.25
CA GLY A 696 4.81 -11.13 -12.06
C GLY A 696 5.84 -10.23 -11.37
N ALA A 697 6.25 -9.19 -12.08
CA ALA A 697 7.22 -8.21 -11.60
C ALA A 697 6.65 -7.40 -10.41
N THR A 698 7.32 -7.43 -9.27
CA THR A 698 6.89 -6.71 -8.03
C THR A 698 6.98 -5.18 -8.11
N ARG A 699 7.34 -4.65 -9.28
CA ARG A 699 7.42 -3.24 -9.68
C ARG A 699 7.51 -3.19 -11.20
N GLU A 700 7.04 -2.10 -11.81
CA GLU A 700 7.09 -1.90 -13.26
C GLU A 700 8.52 -2.08 -13.81
N GLY A 701 8.70 -2.91 -14.84
CA GLY A 701 10.02 -3.23 -15.40
C GLY A 701 10.94 -4.06 -14.47
N GLY A 702 10.43 -4.56 -13.35
CA GLY A 702 11.18 -5.33 -12.36
C GLY A 702 11.35 -6.82 -12.69
N SER A 703 11.96 -7.55 -11.76
CA SER A 703 12.08 -9.01 -11.83
C SER A 703 10.83 -9.72 -11.31
N ALA A 704 10.41 -10.79 -12.00
CA ALA A 704 9.36 -11.71 -11.57
C ALA A 704 9.56 -12.24 -10.13
N ALA A 705 8.47 -12.42 -9.40
CA ALA A 705 8.48 -12.89 -8.02
C ALA A 705 8.82 -14.39 -7.91
N VAL A 706 9.71 -14.74 -6.98
CA VAL A 706 10.13 -16.13 -6.75
C VAL A 706 9.05 -16.94 -6.00
N VAL A 707 8.25 -16.27 -5.17
CA VAL A 707 7.14 -16.83 -4.38
C VAL A 707 5.84 -16.22 -4.89
N LEU A 708 4.75 -16.99 -4.89
CA LEU A 708 3.41 -16.52 -5.29
C LEU A 708 3.01 -15.30 -4.47
N GLN A 709 2.72 -14.18 -5.14
CA GLN A 709 2.19 -12.99 -4.49
C GLN A 709 0.67 -13.02 -4.45
N LYS A 710 0.10 -12.38 -3.42
CA LYS A 710 -1.32 -12.03 -3.33
C LYS A 710 -1.47 -10.54 -3.03
N ALA A 711 -2.51 -9.93 -3.58
CA ALA A 711 -3.00 -8.65 -3.13
C ALA A 711 -4.53 -8.55 -3.21
N SER A 712 -5.11 -7.70 -2.38
CA SER A 712 -6.53 -7.35 -2.42
C SER A 712 -6.67 -6.01 -3.15
N VAL A 713 -7.57 -5.96 -4.13
CA VAL A 713 -7.94 -4.76 -4.90
C VAL A 713 -9.47 -4.65 -4.95
N ARG A 714 -10.01 -3.53 -5.42
CA ARG A 714 -11.47 -3.34 -5.53
C ARG A 714 -11.92 -3.22 -6.97
N ILE A 715 -13.09 -3.76 -7.27
CA ILE A 715 -13.78 -3.54 -8.55
C ILE A 715 -14.13 -2.06 -8.67
N ILE A 716 -13.76 -1.43 -9.78
CA ILE A 716 -14.02 -0.01 -10.04
C ILE A 716 -15.25 0.11 -10.96
N ASN A 717 -16.08 1.14 -10.73
CA ASN A 717 -17.27 1.38 -11.53
C ASN A 717 -16.91 1.60 -13.00
N GLN A 718 -17.66 0.99 -13.93
CA GLN A 718 -17.36 1.00 -15.37
C GLN A 718 -17.22 2.42 -15.97
N ALA A 719 -18.06 3.37 -15.56
CA ALA A 719 -17.98 4.75 -16.07
C ALA A 719 -16.71 5.46 -15.61
N VAL A 720 -16.23 5.18 -14.38
CA VAL A 720 -14.97 5.69 -13.85
C VAL A 720 -13.78 4.99 -14.51
N CYS A 721 -13.89 3.68 -14.77
CA CYS A 721 -12.90 2.90 -15.51
C CYS A 721 -12.65 3.47 -16.91
N ASP A 722 -13.73 3.78 -17.65
CA ASP A 722 -13.63 4.28 -19.02
C ASP A 722 -13.16 5.75 -19.10
N ASP A 723 -13.55 6.61 -18.15
CA ASP A 723 -13.03 7.98 -18.01
C ASP A 723 -11.51 8.00 -17.77
N LEU A 724 -11.02 7.19 -16.81
CA LEU A 724 -9.59 7.07 -16.49
C LEU A 724 -8.74 6.52 -17.64
N MET A 725 -9.37 5.79 -18.56
CA MET A 725 -8.72 5.14 -19.72
C MET A 725 -9.07 5.81 -21.05
N GLY A 726 -9.81 6.93 -21.04
CA GLY A 726 -10.05 7.78 -22.21
C GLY A 726 -10.97 7.18 -23.27
N GLY A 727 -12.02 6.45 -22.87
CA GLY A 727 -13.01 5.88 -23.81
C GLY A 727 -12.57 4.58 -24.50
N GLN A 728 -11.68 3.81 -23.87
CA GLN A 728 -11.06 2.61 -24.44
C GLN A 728 -11.64 1.29 -23.89
N ILE A 729 -12.56 1.33 -22.91
CA ILE A 729 -12.99 0.14 -22.17
C ILE A 729 -14.29 -0.43 -22.75
N THR A 730 -14.21 -1.65 -23.30
CA THR A 730 -15.38 -2.32 -23.86
C THR A 730 -16.25 -2.98 -22.78
N SER A 731 -17.50 -3.32 -23.09
CA SER A 731 -18.41 -4.05 -22.18
C SER A 731 -17.99 -5.50 -21.85
N ARG A 732 -16.81 -5.92 -22.31
CA ARG A 732 -16.15 -7.20 -22.00
C ARG A 732 -14.92 -7.02 -21.10
N MET A 733 -14.60 -5.78 -20.72
CA MET A 733 -13.53 -5.40 -19.81
C MET A 733 -14.09 -4.71 -18.56
N PHE A 734 -13.39 -4.80 -17.44
CA PHE A 734 -13.63 -3.97 -16.26
C PHE A 734 -12.31 -3.66 -15.55
N CYS A 735 -12.27 -2.57 -14.79
CA CYS A 735 -11.11 -2.20 -13.99
C CYS A 735 -11.20 -2.79 -12.59
N ALA A 736 -10.08 -3.27 -12.06
CA ALA A 736 -9.94 -3.56 -10.63
C ALA A 736 -8.56 -3.10 -10.14
N GLY A 737 -8.51 -2.43 -8.99
CA GLY A 737 -7.27 -1.82 -8.50
C GLY A 737 -7.46 -0.99 -7.25
N VAL A 738 -6.48 -0.13 -6.96
CA VAL A 738 -6.56 0.90 -5.93
C VAL A 738 -6.20 2.24 -6.57
N LEU A 739 -7.11 3.21 -6.59
CA LEU A 739 -6.94 4.47 -7.33
C LEU A 739 -5.74 5.32 -6.86
N SER A 740 -5.24 5.11 -5.63
CA SER A 740 -4.00 5.71 -5.14
C SER A 740 -2.74 5.25 -5.89
N GLY A 741 -2.82 4.12 -6.62
CA GLY A 741 -1.66 3.32 -7.01
C GLY A 741 -1.12 2.49 -5.85
N GLY A 742 0.01 1.82 -6.09
CA GLY A 742 0.77 1.03 -5.12
C GLY A 742 0.40 -0.46 -5.02
N VAL A 743 -0.76 -0.87 -5.54
CA VAL A 743 -1.21 -2.28 -5.58
C VAL A 743 -1.94 -2.55 -6.90
N ASP A 744 -1.43 -3.50 -7.68
CA ASP A 744 -1.90 -3.84 -9.03
C ASP A 744 -1.28 -5.17 -9.51
N ALA A 745 -1.75 -5.69 -10.65
CA ALA A 745 -1.08 -6.78 -11.38
C ALA A 745 0.02 -6.23 -12.31
N CYS A 746 1.03 -7.02 -12.66
CA CYS A 746 2.15 -6.56 -13.48
C CYS A 746 2.66 -7.63 -14.48
N GLN A 747 3.75 -7.33 -15.20
CA GLN A 747 4.28 -8.23 -16.25
C GLN A 747 4.58 -9.63 -15.68
N GLY A 748 3.89 -10.64 -16.20
CA GLY A 748 3.94 -12.05 -15.74
C GLY A 748 2.69 -12.52 -14.99
N ASP A 749 1.89 -11.60 -14.44
CA ASP A 749 0.58 -11.94 -13.83
C ASP A 749 -0.53 -12.11 -14.87
N SER A 750 -0.31 -11.64 -16.11
CA SER A 750 -1.16 -11.85 -17.30
C SER A 750 -1.75 -13.25 -17.37
N GLY A 751 -3.05 -13.36 -17.65
CA GLY A 751 -3.77 -14.63 -17.67
C GLY A 751 -4.11 -15.22 -16.29
N GLY A 752 -3.63 -14.63 -15.20
CA GLY A 752 -3.95 -15.01 -13.83
C GLY A 752 -5.41 -14.73 -13.42
N PRO A 753 -5.91 -15.39 -12.36
CA PRO A 753 -7.26 -15.21 -11.85
C PRO A 753 -7.44 -13.90 -11.07
N LEU A 754 -8.52 -13.16 -11.36
CA LEU A 754 -9.14 -12.28 -10.39
C LEU A 754 -10.15 -13.10 -9.55
N SER A 755 -9.74 -13.48 -8.35
CA SER A 755 -10.49 -14.37 -7.46
C SER A 755 -11.42 -13.57 -6.54
N CYS A 756 -12.73 -13.70 -6.73
CA CYS A 756 -13.75 -12.99 -5.95
C CYS A 756 -14.39 -13.89 -4.88
N PRO A 757 -14.51 -13.47 -3.61
CA PRO A 757 -15.22 -14.23 -2.58
C PRO A 757 -16.75 -14.08 -2.72
N SER A 758 -17.47 -15.20 -2.69
CA SER A 758 -18.93 -15.25 -2.56
C SER A 758 -19.32 -16.42 -1.65
N GLY A 759 -20.06 -16.15 -0.58
CA GLY A 759 -20.34 -17.12 0.48
C GLY A 759 -19.04 -17.74 1.03
N ASN A 760 -18.99 -19.07 1.09
CA ASN A 760 -17.80 -19.84 1.49
C ASN A 760 -16.85 -20.22 0.32
N ARG A 761 -17.07 -19.69 -0.89
CA ARG A 761 -16.30 -20.06 -2.11
C ARG A 761 -15.64 -18.88 -2.79
N MET A 762 -14.67 -19.19 -3.65
CA MET A 762 -14.03 -18.25 -4.56
C MET A 762 -14.47 -18.50 -6.01
N PHE A 763 -14.91 -17.44 -6.69
CA PHE A 763 -15.35 -17.43 -8.08
C PHE A 763 -14.36 -16.66 -8.96
N LEU A 764 -14.24 -17.05 -10.23
CA LEU A 764 -13.41 -16.37 -11.22
C LEU A 764 -14.16 -15.16 -11.78
N ALA A 765 -13.92 -13.97 -11.24
CA ALA A 765 -14.58 -12.75 -11.71
C ALA A 765 -13.99 -12.23 -13.02
N GLY A 766 -12.66 -12.36 -13.18
CA GLY A 766 -11.96 -11.89 -14.36
C GLY A 766 -10.62 -12.57 -14.58
N VAL A 767 -10.00 -12.27 -15.71
CA VAL A 767 -8.65 -12.70 -16.11
C VAL A 767 -7.77 -11.45 -16.24
N VAL A 768 -6.57 -11.46 -15.67
CA VAL A 768 -5.58 -10.37 -15.83
C VAL A 768 -5.28 -10.17 -17.32
N SER A 769 -5.56 -8.98 -17.86
CA SER A 769 -5.40 -8.69 -19.30
C SER A 769 -4.29 -7.66 -19.55
N TRP A 770 -4.51 -6.37 -19.23
CA TRP A 770 -3.52 -5.31 -19.52
C TRP A 770 -3.60 -4.14 -18.52
N GLY A 771 -2.65 -3.22 -18.61
CA GLY A 771 -2.58 -2.02 -17.75
C GLY A 771 -1.63 -0.96 -18.33
N ASP A 772 -1.86 0.31 -17.98
CA ASP A 772 -1.01 1.44 -18.37
C ASP A 772 0.14 1.61 -17.37
N GLY A 773 1.13 0.72 -17.50
CA GLY A 773 2.19 0.50 -16.49
C GLY A 773 1.79 -0.53 -15.45
N CYS A 774 2.39 -0.46 -14.26
CA CYS A 774 1.96 -1.25 -13.10
C CYS A 774 1.81 -0.37 -11.86
N ALA A 775 0.68 -0.48 -11.15
CA ALA A 775 0.43 0.18 -9.87
C ALA A 775 0.58 1.72 -9.86
N ARG A 776 0.46 2.35 -11.04
CA ARG A 776 0.50 3.81 -11.18
C ARG A 776 -0.81 4.42 -10.64
N ARG A 777 -0.72 5.64 -10.09
CA ARG A 777 -1.90 6.35 -9.57
C ARG A 777 -2.92 6.61 -10.68
N ASN A 778 -4.20 6.43 -10.39
CA ASN A 778 -5.32 6.57 -11.32
C ASN A 778 -5.26 5.64 -12.57
N LYS A 779 -4.40 4.61 -12.57
CA LYS A 779 -4.28 3.62 -13.65
C LYS A 779 -4.44 2.21 -13.06
N PRO A 780 -5.68 1.72 -12.90
CA PRO A 780 -5.93 0.35 -12.45
C PRO A 780 -5.65 -0.66 -13.58
N GLY A 781 -5.34 -1.90 -13.22
CA GLY A 781 -5.36 -3.02 -14.16
C GLY A 781 -6.74 -3.26 -14.77
N ILE A 782 -6.73 -3.77 -16.00
CA ILE A 782 -7.92 -4.09 -16.80
C ILE A 782 -8.03 -5.62 -16.91
N TYR A 783 -9.24 -6.13 -16.68
CA TYR A 783 -9.54 -7.55 -16.56
C TYR A 783 -10.64 -7.96 -17.55
N THR A 784 -10.49 -9.12 -18.18
CA THR A 784 -11.50 -9.68 -19.08
C THR A 784 -12.68 -10.25 -18.28
N THR A 785 -13.90 -9.87 -18.63
CA THR A 785 -15.13 -10.15 -17.86
C THR A 785 -15.64 -11.58 -18.10
N VAL A 786 -15.33 -12.50 -17.19
CA VAL A 786 -15.54 -13.96 -17.41
C VAL A 786 -17.02 -14.33 -17.59
N THR A 787 -17.95 -13.61 -16.94
CA THR A 787 -19.40 -13.86 -17.08
C THR A 787 -19.89 -13.67 -18.52
N LYS A 788 -19.35 -12.68 -19.25
CA LYS A 788 -19.68 -12.44 -20.67
C LYS A 788 -19.18 -13.57 -21.59
N PHE A 789 -18.23 -14.40 -21.14
CA PHE A 789 -17.71 -15.56 -21.88
C PHE A 789 -18.23 -16.91 -21.35
N ARG A 790 -19.10 -16.94 -20.32
CA ARG A 790 -19.57 -18.17 -19.66
C ARG A 790 -20.17 -19.20 -20.64
N GLY A 791 -20.92 -18.72 -21.64
CA GLY A 791 -21.51 -19.56 -22.70
C GLY A 791 -20.46 -20.16 -23.65
N TRP A 792 -19.47 -19.37 -24.08
CA TRP A 792 -18.35 -19.86 -24.90
C TRP A 792 -17.48 -20.87 -24.15
N ILE A 793 -17.23 -20.64 -22.86
CA ILE A 793 -16.54 -21.62 -21.99
C ILE A 793 -17.35 -22.93 -21.95
N LYS A 794 -18.67 -22.87 -21.77
CA LYS A 794 -19.54 -24.06 -21.78
C LYS A 794 -19.49 -24.81 -23.12
N GLU A 795 -19.58 -24.08 -24.22
CA GLU A 795 -19.55 -24.59 -25.60
C GLU A 795 -18.24 -25.33 -25.92
N LYS A 796 -17.08 -24.78 -25.52
CA LYS A 796 -15.76 -25.36 -25.85
C LYS A 796 -15.28 -26.42 -24.85
N THR A 797 -15.71 -26.37 -23.59
CA THR A 797 -15.14 -27.21 -22.52
C THR A 797 -16.11 -28.24 -21.93
N GLY A 798 -17.42 -28.01 -22.03
CA GLY A 798 -18.47 -28.74 -21.30
C GLY A 798 -18.65 -28.31 -19.84
N VAL A 799 -17.78 -27.43 -19.31
CA VAL A 799 -17.80 -26.91 -17.92
C VAL A 799 -18.72 -25.71 -17.83
#